data_AF-A0A1I8IPR2-F1
#
_entry.id   AF-A0A1I8IPR2-F1
#
_cell.length_a   1.000
_cell.length_b   1.000
_cell.length_c   1.000
_cell.angle_alpha   90.00
_cell.angle_beta   90.00
_cell.angle_gamma   90.00
#
_symmetry.space_group_name_H-M   'P 1'
#
loop_
_entity.id
_entity.type
_entity.pdbx_description
1 polymer ?
#
loop_
_entity_poly.entity_id
_entity_poly.type
_entity_poly.pdbx_seq_one_letter_code
_entity_poly.pdbx_strand_id
1 'polypeptide(L)'
;PLRLQSSPAERHRPQLIMLKLDAAPELIQEAFASNPDGVRCVLSAQREEINAQDAEKRTALHAAAHLDEPEIASLLLCAGARVNCKDSKWYTPLHRACASKSARCVQVLLDHQAEVQCRDRNWQTPLHVAAANNAVECAQLLLPHLTNPNVSDRAGHTALHHAAFNGHPEVAELLLSRSPDMVNAFDKRDRRALHWAAYNGSVDLIDLLVRHGAEINARDKQAFTPLHTAAACGNIFAARKLVDLGADVNAATLQGNTPLHVACLNGNDQLCSELAGVELEAQNQLGQTAIHLAAAGTHSAQCLDWLIHEDANVNAVCLEGRTPLHMAAVHGRFTRAQSLLAAGAVPDSVDASGYTPLSVAAMRGHDLFLDVMMKAGASPDRPVGPSQLTPLHLACLSGYFDCVQRLTLAQPLAIGRLDAFGRTCLHAAAVGGRVECVEYLLGKGADPNALDSVGRTPLHYAAAKGHRNAAVTLLNGGSLPGQADRQGLTPLHLAAASDPQLSDQLLLHGADPCQTAEFPELGPLLPLHFAARAGSRHTVARLLDATRATVLRAAWNSSPSPQHLAAYHGHDEVLSLLAKHLAPESPANSAADPQGRTPLHLAAHQGHLGAVKTLLDSSGCALEMVDGLFGWNGLHYAAAAGHVGVLQAMLWSRGGRPLIDSADAHDRTPLMLAAQNGHLEAARLLLKVGADSQMPDVYERTALHRAAANGHDDCTELLIKVGANPLARDFRKRHALHMTAACGHEATTDRLLTAIGNNPEAAASIDAKGYSALHYAAYHGFTRCVELLLQRHPPTPPAPPASGEQKPVWRAWNSYSPLHCAAGRGHDTCVELLLEAGAQVDGRDSRGRTPLHAAAHGDHCEAASLLLRYGATVDVADAEGATPLLLAAGKARAAATSLLLDAGASVSVVDADGRTCLHHACSTSDEGAALLLLERIVDPDLINALDSAGRGPIHLAAGNGLPGVVEHLISKKANLFCADAEGGVPALACASSARTAECLQLLLAAMFPSFSRLLLRSRSSLLQANEDDCDASGGAAATAAVSAEVDNDGGVTHRDGGAAGRSGGGGDTSQSSDSEFF
;
A
#
# COMPACT_ATOMS: atom_id res chain seq x y z
N PRO A 1 -27.95 4.15 -4.28
CA PRO A 1 -27.84 5.58 -4.67
C PRO A 1 -28.10 5.77 -6.19
N LEU A 2 -29.39 5.74 -6.57
CA LEU A 2 -29.88 5.93 -7.96
C LEU A 2 -30.80 7.16 -8.08
N ARG A 3 -30.75 8.09 -7.12
CA ARG A 3 -31.43 9.39 -7.23
C ARG A 3 -30.45 10.46 -7.68
N LEU A 4 -30.21 10.56 -8.98
CA LEU A 4 -29.70 11.78 -9.59
C LEU A 4 -30.84 12.44 -10.38
N GLN A 5 -31.41 13.43 -9.70
CA GLN A 5 -31.87 14.72 -10.20
C GLN A 5 -32.88 14.79 -11.36
N SER A 6 -33.95 15.50 -11.02
CA SER A 6 -35.00 16.08 -11.85
C SER A 6 -36.01 15.10 -12.47
N SER A 7 -37.19 15.11 -11.85
CA SER A 7 -38.43 14.58 -12.41
C SER A 7 -38.70 15.11 -13.83
N PRO A 8 -39.30 14.32 -14.74
CA PRO A 8 -39.71 14.77 -16.07
C PRO A 8 -40.81 15.87 -16.06
N ALA A 9 -41.42 16.12 -14.90
CA ALA A 9 -42.63 16.94 -14.76
C ALA A 9 -42.41 18.47 -14.74
N GLU A 10 -41.18 18.98 -14.70
CA GLU A 10 -40.93 20.43 -14.64
C GLU A 10 -40.75 21.13 -16.00
N ARG A 11 -40.80 20.40 -17.12
CA ARG A 11 -40.55 20.97 -18.47
C ARG A 11 -41.78 21.51 -19.19
N HIS A 12 -42.95 21.52 -18.58
CA HIS A 12 -44.17 22.05 -19.18
C HIS A 12 -44.77 23.20 -18.34
N ARG A 13 -44.13 24.37 -18.40
CA ARG A 13 -44.81 25.64 -18.12
C ARG A 13 -44.42 26.70 -19.16
N PRO A 14 -45.28 26.99 -20.15
CA PRO A 14 -45.11 28.18 -21.00
C PRO A 14 -45.23 29.50 -20.20
N GLN A 15 -45.80 29.47 -18.99
CA GLN A 15 -46.06 30.67 -18.17
C GLN A 15 -44.81 31.29 -17.51
N LEU A 16 -43.70 30.55 -17.34
CA LEU A 16 -42.49 31.10 -16.71
C LEU A 16 -41.54 31.81 -17.69
N ILE A 17 -41.78 31.67 -19.01
CA ILE A 17 -40.96 32.32 -20.06
C ILE A 17 -41.40 33.78 -20.27
N MET A 18 -42.68 34.10 -20.04
CA MET A 18 -43.23 35.44 -20.30
C MET A 18 -42.74 36.53 -19.34
N LEU A 19 -42.41 36.20 -18.07
CA LEU A 19 -41.99 37.21 -17.07
C LEU A 19 -40.61 37.85 -17.34
N LYS A 20 -39.86 37.38 -18.34
CA LYS A 20 -38.56 37.94 -18.75
C LYS A 20 -38.57 38.53 -20.18
N LEU A 21 -39.71 38.50 -20.88
CA LEU A 21 -39.78 38.95 -22.28
C LEU A 21 -39.81 40.47 -22.42
N ASP A 22 -40.39 41.20 -21.45
CA ASP A 22 -40.55 42.66 -21.50
C ASP A 22 -39.21 43.42 -21.56
N ALA A 23 -38.11 42.78 -21.15
CA ALA A 23 -36.75 43.31 -21.21
C ALA A 23 -35.93 42.79 -22.42
N ALA A 24 -36.52 41.95 -23.28
CA ALA A 24 -35.87 41.45 -24.49
C ALA A 24 -36.04 42.44 -25.66
N PRO A 25 -35.13 42.42 -26.66
CA PRO A 25 -35.27 43.19 -27.91
C PRO A 25 -36.66 43.02 -28.56
N GLU A 26 -37.19 44.08 -29.16
CA GLU A 26 -38.51 44.11 -29.82
C GLU A 26 -38.63 43.00 -30.88
N LEU A 27 -37.54 42.75 -31.61
CA LEU A 27 -37.47 41.67 -32.59
C LEU A 27 -37.65 40.26 -31.99
N ILE A 28 -37.18 40.03 -30.76
CA ILE A 28 -37.36 38.75 -30.05
C ILE A 28 -38.79 38.63 -29.52
N GLN A 29 -39.38 39.72 -29.04
CA GLN A 29 -40.76 39.75 -28.57
C GLN A 29 -41.75 39.43 -29.70
N GLU A 30 -41.59 40.08 -30.87
CA GLU A 30 -42.43 39.83 -32.05
C GLU A 30 -42.29 38.40 -32.59
N ALA A 31 -41.08 37.83 -32.52
CA ALA A 31 -40.85 36.42 -32.89
C ALA A 31 -41.50 35.43 -31.92
N PHE A 32 -41.55 35.73 -30.61
CA PHE A 32 -42.30 34.93 -29.63
C PHE A 32 -43.82 35.14 -29.71
N ALA A 33 -44.25 36.28 -30.23
CA ALA A 33 -45.66 36.58 -30.49
C ALA A 33 -46.18 35.97 -31.81
N SER A 34 -45.33 35.25 -32.56
CA SER A 34 -45.65 34.67 -33.88
C SER A 34 -46.21 35.69 -34.89
N ASN A 35 -45.69 36.93 -34.89
CA ASN A 35 -46.16 38.01 -35.77
C ASN A 35 -45.18 38.29 -36.93
N PRO A 36 -45.37 37.71 -38.13
CA PRO A 36 -44.44 37.88 -39.25
C PRO A 36 -44.42 39.31 -39.80
N ASP A 37 -45.54 40.03 -39.78
CA ASP A 37 -45.62 41.41 -40.26
C ASP A 37 -44.96 42.39 -39.29
N GLY A 38 -45.08 42.13 -37.97
CA GLY A 38 -44.30 42.83 -36.94
C GLY A 38 -42.79 42.65 -37.14
N VAL A 39 -42.34 41.42 -37.36
CA VAL A 39 -40.92 41.12 -37.66
C VAL A 39 -40.45 41.83 -38.94
N ARG A 40 -41.26 41.85 -40.02
CA ARG A 40 -40.94 42.62 -41.25
C ARG A 40 -40.81 44.11 -41.01
N CYS A 41 -41.72 44.68 -40.21
CA CYS A 41 -41.71 46.09 -39.86
C CYS A 41 -40.41 46.47 -39.14
N VAL A 42 -40.05 45.72 -38.08
CA VAL A 42 -38.83 45.94 -37.29
C VAL A 42 -37.57 45.79 -38.14
N LEU A 43 -37.51 44.78 -39.02
CA LEU A 43 -36.37 44.58 -39.94
C LEU A 43 -36.25 45.69 -41.00
N SER A 44 -37.38 46.17 -41.54
CA SER A 44 -37.40 47.24 -42.55
C SER A 44 -36.98 48.61 -42.00
N ALA A 45 -37.22 48.84 -40.71
CA ALA A 45 -36.91 50.10 -40.05
C ALA A 45 -35.44 50.19 -39.57
N GLN A 46 -34.64 49.12 -39.71
CA GLN A 46 -33.26 49.00 -39.18
C GLN A 46 -33.10 49.47 -37.73
N ARG A 47 -34.13 49.27 -36.90
CA ARG A 47 -34.18 49.81 -35.52
C ARG A 47 -33.37 49.01 -34.52
N GLU A 48 -33.17 47.72 -34.76
CA GLU A 48 -32.42 46.82 -33.89
C GLU A 48 -31.45 45.94 -34.69
N GLU A 49 -30.40 45.46 -34.02
CA GLU A 49 -29.48 44.48 -34.61
C GLU A 49 -30.19 43.13 -34.79
N ILE A 50 -30.13 42.54 -36.00
CA ILE A 50 -30.83 41.28 -36.31
C ILE A 50 -30.41 40.09 -35.44
N ASN A 51 -29.18 40.12 -34.92
CA ASN A 51 -28.63 39.10 -34.02
C ASN A 51 -28.66 39.55 -32.56
N ALA A 52 -29.50 40.53 -32.20
CA ALA A 52 -29.69 40.94 -30.83
C ALA A 52 -30.03 39.74 -29.95
N GLN A 53 -29.50 39.76 -28.73
CA GLN A 53 -29.57 38.67 -27.78
C GLN A 53 -30.32 39.11 -26.54
N ASP A 54 -31.20 38.25 -26.02
CA ASP A 54 -31.82 38.47 -24.71
C ASP A 54 -30.86 38.12 -23.56
N ALA A 55 -31.34 38.25 -22.31
CA ALA A 55 -30.57 37.92 -21.11
C ALA A 55 -30.08 36.45 -21.06
N GLU A 56 -30.69 35.54 -21.81
CA GLU A 56 -30.29 34.14 -21.93
C GLU A 56 -29.47 33.86 -23.20
N LYS A 57 -29.02 34.92 -23.90
CA LYS A 57 -28.30 34.89 -25.18
C LYS A 57 -29.09 34.30 -26.35
N ARG A 58 -30.41 34.24 -26.25
CA ARG A 58 -31.29 33.74 -27.33
C ARG A 58 -31.51 34.85 -28.35
N THR A 59 -31.66 34.46 -29.62
CA THR A 59 -31.98 35.37 -30.73
C THR A 59 -33.43 35.17 -31.17
N ALA A 60 -33.96 36.08 -32.00
CA ALA A 60 -35.30 35.93 -32.58
C ALA A 60 -35.44 34.61 -33.37
N LEU A 61 -34.36 34.13 -33.97
CA LEU A 61 -34.32 32.83 -34.67
C LEU A 61 -34.48 31.64 -33.71
N HIS A 62 -34.00 31.73 -32.46
CA HIS A 62 -34.26 30.70 -31.44
C HIS A 62 -35.74 30.65 -31.04
N ALA A 63 -36.42 31.80 -31.00
CA ALA A 63 -37.84 31.89 -30.69
C ALA A 63 -38.70 31.27 -31.81
N ALA A 64 -38.45 31.68 -33.07
CA ALA A 64 -39.13 31.13 -34.25
C ALA A 64 -38.92 29.61 -34.38
N ALA A 65 -37.70 29.13 -34.11
CA ALA A 65 -37.38 27.70 -34.14
C ALA A 65 -38.09 26.91 -33.03
N HIS A 66 -38.29 27.50 -31.84
CA HIS A 66 -38.98 26.86 -30.72
C HIS A 66 -40.51 26.78 -30.91
N LEU A 67 -41.10 27.74 -31.61
CA LEU A 67 -42.55 27.83 -31.85
C LEU A 67 -43.02 27.17 -33.16
N ASP A 68 -42.10 26.63 -33.97
CA ASP A 68 -42.36 26.11 -35.33
C ASP A 68 -42.90 27.15 -36.32
N GLU A 69 -42.31 28.35 -36.35
CA GLU A 69 -42.67 29.43 -37.28
C GLU A 69 -41.70 29.51 -38.48
N PRO A 70 -41.87 28.70 -39.54
CA PRO A 70 -40.93 28.64 -40.67
C PRO A 70 -40.89 29.95 -41.48
N GLU A 71 -42.01 30.68 -41.53
CA GLU A 71 -42.12 31.95 -42.24
C GLU A 71 -41.27 33.03 -41.57
N ILE A 72 -41.36 33.14 -40.24
CA ILE A 72 -40.53 34.06 -39.44
C ILE A 72 -39.06 33.64 -39.50
N ALA A 73 -38.77 32.34 -39.39
CA ALA A 73 -37.40 31.82 -39.51
C ALA A 73 -36.79 32.17 -40.88
N SER A 74 -37.54 31.99 -41.98
CA SER A 74 -37.09 32.34 -43.34
C SER A 74 -36.83 33.84 -43.49
N LEU A 75 -37.74 34.69 -42.98
CA LEU A 75 -37.57 36.15 -43.01
C LEU A 75 -36.31 36.59 -42.27
N LEU A 76 -36.06 36.05 -41.08
CA LEU A 76 -34.87 36.35 -40.29
C LEU A 76 -33.58 35.89 -40.99
N LEU A 77 -33.58 34.69 -41.58
CA LEU A 77 -32.41 34.14 -42.29
C LEU A 77 -32.09 34.91 -43.58
N CYS A 78 -33.10 35.24 -44.38
CA CYS A 78 -32.96 36.08 -45.57
C CYS A 78 -32.44 37.49 -45.24
N ALA A 79 -32.80 38.03 -44.07
CA ALA A 79 -32.33 39.32 -43.59
C ALA A 79 -30.92 39.26 -42.95
N GLY A 80 -30.27 38.09 -42.90
CA GLY A 80 -28.89 37.94 -42.43
C GLY A 80 -28.73 37.46 -40.98
N ALA A 81 -29.75 36.82 -40.39
CA ALA A 81 -29.62 36.19 -39.08
C ALA A 81 -28.60 35.03 -39.11
N ARG A 82 -27.80 34.90 -38.05
CA ARG A 82 -26.81 33.81 -37.93
C ARG A 82 -27.52 32.50 -37.62
N VAL A 83 -27.48 31.56 -38.56
CA VAL A 83 -28.13 30.23 -38.46
C VAL A 83 -27.67 29.43 -37.24
N ASN A 84 -26.36 29.44 -36.93
CA ASN A 84 -25.74 28.65 -35.87
C ASN A 84 -25.45 29.45 -34.59
N CYS A 85 -26.24 30.49 -34.30
CA CYS A 85 -26.10 31.22 -33.04
C CYS A 85 -26.34 30.31 -31.83
N LYS A 86 -25.63 30.55 -30.72
CA LYS A 86 -25.71 29.71 -29.51
C LYS A 86 -26.26 30.50 -28.35
N ASP A 87 -27.28 29.96 -27.69
CA ASP A 87 -27.81 30.53 -26.44
C ASP A 87 -26.89 30.25 -25.23
N SER A 88 -27.33 30.67 -24.04
CA SER A 88 -26.59 30.46 -22.78
C SER A 88 -26.29 29.00 -22.47
N LYS A 89 -27.09 28.04 -22.96
CA LYS A 89 -26.88 26.59 -22.83
C LYS A 89 -26.16 25.98 -24.03
N TRP A 90 -25.73 26.82 -24.97
CA TRP A 90 -25.12 26.45 -26.26
C TRP A 90 -26.07 25.72 -27.21
N TYR A 91 -27.38 25.84 -27.00
CA TYR A 91 -28.35 25.39 -27.99
C TYR A 91 -28.32 26.33 -29.19
N THR A 92 -28.38 25.72 -30.36
CA THR A 92 -28.65 26.44 -31.61
C THR A 92 -30.15 26.49 -31.86
N PRO A 93 -30.64 27.33 -32.80
CA PRO A 93 -32.02 27.28 -33.25
C PRO A 93 -32.45 25.85 -33.65
N LEU A 94 -31.53 25.09 -34.27
CA LEU A 94 -31.76 23.68 -34.63
C LEU A 94 -31.98 22.77 -33.41
N HIS A 95 -31.22 22.97 -32.31
CA HIS A 95 -31.47 22.25 -31.05
C HIS A 95 -32.83 22.59 -30.45
N ARG A 96 -33.24 23.87 -30.51
CA ARG A 96 -34.55 24.32 -29.99
C ARG A 96 -35.70 23.74 -30.80
N ALA A 97 -35.59 23.73 -32.13
CA ALA A 97 -36.58 23.09 -33.01
C ALA A 97 -36.71 21.58 -32.77
N CYS A 98 -35.59 20.89 -32.52
CA CYS A 98 -35.63 19.46 -32.17
C CYS A 98 -36.25 19.22 -30.78
N ALA A 99 -36.05 20.13 -29.83
CA ALA A 99 -36.65 20.03 -28.49
C ALA A 99 -38.17 20.23 -28.50
N SER A 100 -38.69 21.09 -29.39
CA SER A 100 -40.12 21.38 -29.56
C SER A 100 -40.83 20.55 -30.62
N LYS A 101 -40.12 19.65 -31.32
CA LYS A 101 -40.62 18.84 -32.45
C LYS A 101 -41.04 19.67 -33.68
N SER A 102 -40.40 20.82 -33.89
CA SER A 102 -40.69 21.81 -34.94
C SER A 102 -40.04 21.41 -36.27
N ALA A 103 -40.58 20.40 -36.95
CA ALA A 103 -39.98 19.83 -38.16
C ALA A 103 -39.93 20.81 -39.35
N ARG A 104 -40.91 21.71 -39.47
CA ARG A 104 -40.97 22.70 -40.55
C ARG A 104 -39.84 23.72 -40.40
N CYS A 105 -39.58 24.17 -39.19
CA CYS A 105 -38.42 25.00 -38.89
C CYS A 105 -37.08 24.26 -39.08
N VAL A 106 -37.00 22.95 -38.76
CA VAL A 106 -35.79 22.15 -39.05
C VAL A 106 -35.48 22.18 -40.55
N GLN A 107 -36.49 21.98 -41.42
CA GLN A 107 -36.30 22.03 -42.87
C GLN A 107 -35.73 23.38 -43.33
N VAL A 108 -36.36 24.49 -42.91
CA VAL A 108 -35.89 25.85 -43.26
C VAL A 108 -34.45 26.09 -42.78
N LEU A 109 -34.12 25.66 -41.56
CA LEU A 109 -32.76 25.80 -41.03
C LEU A 109 -31.74 24.98 -41.85
N LEU A 110 -32.09 23.77 -42.27
CA LEU A 110 -31.24 22.92 -43.11
C LEU A 110 -31.04 23.50 -44.52
N ASP A 111 -32.10 24.03 -45.12
CA ASP A 111 -32.04 24.70 -46.44
C ASP A 111 -31.04 25.87 -46.43
N HIS A 112 -30.95 26.58 -45.29
CA HIS A 112 -29.99 27.65 -45.04
C HIS A 112 -28.65 27.16 -44.42
N GLN A 113 -28.28 25.89 -44.62
CA GLN A 113 -26.99 25.31 -44.23
C GLN A 113 -26.72 25.33 -42.71
N ALA A 114 -27.74 25.06 -41.88
CA ALA A 114 -27.54 24.85 -40.44
C ALA A 114 -26.59 23.68 -40.15
N GLU A 115 -25.71 23.84 -39.17
CA GLU A 115 -24.80 22.77 -38.75
C GLU A 115 -25.56 21.68 -37.98
N VAL A 116 -25.69 20.49 -38.57
CA VAL A 116 -26.35 19.34 -37.94
C VAL A 116 -25.52 18.64 -36.86
N GLN A 117 -24.20 18.83 -36.86
CA GLN A 117 -23.28 18.25 -35.87
C GLN A 117 -22.88 19.24 -34.75
N CYS A 118 -23.57 20.38 -34.65
CA CYS A 118 -23.30 21.35 -33.60
C CYS A 118 -23.51 20.72 -32.21
N ARG A 119 -22.65 21.08 -31.25
CA ARG A 119 -22.66 20.53 -29.89
C ARG A 119 -23.02 21.60 -28.86
N ASP A 120 -23.90 21.22 -27.94
CA ASP A 120 -24.25 22.01 -26.76
C ASP A 120 -23.19 21.86 -25.63
N ARG A 121 -23.47 22.38 -24.43
CA ARG A 121 -22.57 22.25 -23.26
C ARG A 121 -22.35 20.80 -22.81
N ASN A 122 -23.31 19.91 -23.03
CA ASN A 122 -23.25 18.49 -22.70
C ASN A 122 -22.74 17.63 -23.85
N TRP A 123 -22.28 18.25 -24.94
CA TRP A 123 -21.85 17.62 -26.19
C TRP A 123 -22.97 16.86 -26.91
N GLN A 124 -24.22 17.19 -26.62
CA GLN A 124 -25.39 16.70 -27.33
C GLN A 124 -25.49 17.40 -28.67
N THR A 125 -25.86 16.63 -29.69
CA THR A 125 -26.22 17.13 -31.02
C THR A 125 -27.73 17.32 -31.12
N PRO A 126 -28.24 18.05 -32.13
CA PRO A 126 -29.68 18.15 -32.39
C PRO A 126 -30.38 16.78 -32.49
N LEU A 127 -29.69 15.74 -32.99
CA LEU A 127 -30.22 14.37 -33.03
C LEU A 127 -30.43 13.77 -31.63
N HIS A 128 -29.51 14.01 -30.68
CA HIS A 128 -29.70 13.57 -29.29
C HIS A 128 -30.94 14.22 -28.67
N VAL A 129 -31.14 15.52 -28.92
CA VAL A 129 -32.31 16.26 -28.44
C VAL A 129 -33.59 15.77 -29.11
N ALA A 130 -33.56 15.48 -30.41
CA ALA A 130 -34.70 14.92 -31.12
C ALA A 130 -35.09 13.54 -30.56
N ALA A 131 -34.10 12.66 -30.32
CA ALA A 131 -34.30 11.34 -29.75
C ALA A 131 -34.83 11.39 -28.30
N ALA A 132 -34.35 12.32 -27.48
CA ALA A 132 -34.82 12.51 -26.11
C ALA A 132 -36.29 12.98 -26.01
N ASN A 133 -36.82 13.63 -27.06
CA ASN A 133 -38.19 14.18 -27.04
C ASN A 133 -39.17 13.42 -27.95
N ASN A 134 -38.76 12.31 -28.58
CA ASN A 134 -39.56 11.62 -29.60
C ASN A 134 -39.94 12.53 -30.79
N ALA A 135 -38.99 13.35 -31.27
CA ALA A 135 -39.17 14.21 -32.44
C ALA A 135 -38.81 13.44 -33.72
N VAL A 136 -39.65 12.46 -34.08
CA VAL A 136 -39.40 11.52 -35.18
C VAL A 136 -39.19 12.24 -36.51
N GLU A 137 -40.06 13.19 -36.87
CA GLU A 137 -39.97 13.96 -38.12
C GLU A 137 -38.68 14.80 -38.17
N CYS A 138 -38.32 15.46 -37.07
CA CYS A 138 -37.05 16.19 -36.98
C CYS A 138 -35.85 15.25 -37.17
N ALA A 139 -35.86 14.06 -36.55
CA ALA A 139 -34.81 13.07 -36.73
C ALA A 139 -34.75 12.53 -38.17
N GLN A 140 -35.89 12.33 -38.84
CA GLN A 140 -35.97 11.94 -40.25
C GLN A 140 -35.31 12.97 -41.17
N LEU A 141 -35.48 14.26 -40.89
CA LEU A 141 -34.86 15.34 -41.64
C LEU A 141 -33.36 15.45 -41.36
N LEU A 142 -32.91 15.18 -40.12
CA LEU A 142 -31.49 15.30 -39.75
C LEU A 142 -30.62 14.15 -40.25
N LEU A 143 -31.11 12.91 -40.17
CA LEU A 143 -30.31 11.69 -40.43
C LEU A 143 -29.62 11.67 -41.81
N PRO A 144 -30.25 12.08 -42.93
CA PRO A 144 -29.59 12.13 -44.25
C PRO A 144 -28.39 13.07 -44.32
N HIS A 145 -28.34 14.10 -43.47
CA HIS A 145 -27.28 15.10 -43.45
C HIS A 145 -26.15 14.75 -42.45
N LEU A 146 -26.28 13.67 -41.68
CA LEU A 146 -25.29 13.26 -40.69
C LEU A 146 -24.28 12.28 -41.29
N THR A 147 -22.98 12.58 -41.14
CA THR A 147 -21.88 11.69 -41.54
C THR A 147 -21.77 10.45 -40.65
N ASN A 148 -22.13 10.57 -39.38
CA ASN A 148 -22.24 9.47 -38.42
C ASN A 148 -23.35 9.80 -37.39
N PRO A 149 -24.42 9.00 -37.30
CA PRO A 149 -25.47 9.19 -36.30
C PRO A 149 -25.11 8.61 -34.91
N ASN A 150 -24.08 7.76 -34.82
CA ASN A 150 -23.58 7.13 -33.60
C ASN A 150 -22.55 8.01 -32.86
N VAL A 151 -22.82 9.30 -32.75
CA VAL A 151 -22.00 10.23 -31.96
C VAL A 151 -22.44 10.15 -30.50
N SER A 152 -21.48 10.19 -29.58
CA SER A 152 -21.74 10.17 -28.14
C SER A 152 -21.67 11.56 -27.50
N ASP A 153 -22.50 11.81 -26.50
CA ASP A 153 -22.45 12.99 -25.64
C ASP A 153 -21.27 12.95 -24.63
N ARG A 154 -21.20 13.93 -23.72
CA ARG A 154 -20.13 14.04 -22.71
C ARG A 154 -20.08 12.82 -21.78
N ALA A 155 -21.18 12.12 -21.56
CA ALA A 155 -21.29 10.93 -20.72
C ALA A 155 -21.17 9.62 -21.52
N GLY A 156 -20.99 9.70 -22.84
CA GLY A 156 -20.90 8.55 -23.73
C GLY A 156 -22.26 8.08 -24.28
N HIS A 157 -23.36 8.77 -23.99
CA HIS A 157 -24.68 8.36 -24.48
C HIS A 157 -24.85 8.75 -25.94
N THR A 158 -25.39 7.83 -26.74
CA THR A 158 -25.80 8.07 -28.13
C THR A 158 -27.26 8.53 -28.20
N ALA A 159 -27.74 8.97 -29.35
CA ALA A 159 -29.15 9.31 -29.54
C ALA A 159 -30.10 8.16 -29.13
N LEU A 160 -29.72 6.90 -29.40
CA LEU A 160 -30.50 5.72 -29.00
C LEU A 160 -30.58 5.57 -27.47
N HIS A 161 -29.52 5.89 -26.72
CA HIS A 161 -29.56 5.89 -25.26
C HIS A 161 -30.55 6.92 -24.70
N HIS A 162 -30.64 8.10 -25.32
CA HIS A 162 -31.62 9.13 -24.94
C HIS A 162 -33.05 8.71 -25.27
N ALA A 163 -33.27 8.06 -26.41
CA ALA A 163 -34.57 7.44 -26.73
C ALA A 163 -34.94 6.34 -25.73
N ALA A 164 -33.97 5.51 -25.34
CA ALA A 164 -34.19 4.42 -24.40
C ALA A 164 -34.43 4.86 -22.95
N PHE A 165 -33.73 5.90 -22.51
CA PHE A 165 -33.95 6.50 -21.20
C PHE A 165 -35.38 7.05 -21.03
N ASN A 166 -35.95 7.62 -22.08
CA ASN A 166 -37.31 8.20 -22.06
C ASN A 166 -38.40 7.23 -22.57
N GLY A 167 -38.03 6.02 -23.01
CA GLY A 167 -38.97 5.01 -23.50
C GLY A 167 -39.68 5.40 -24.81
N HIS A 168 -38.94 5.88 -25.81
CA HIS A 168 -39.49 6.32 -27.09
C HIS A 168 -39.20 5.30 -28.23
N PRO A 169 -40.09 4.32 -28.47
CA PRO A 169 -39.86 3.27 -29.45
C PRO A 169 -39.87 3.79 -30.90
N GLU A 170 -40.67 4.80 -31.24
CA GLU A 170 -40.84 5.24 -32.63
C GLU A 170 -39.57 5.90 -33.18
N VAL A 171 -38.95 6.81 -32.40
CA VAL A 171 -37.66 7.39 -32.79
C VAL A 171 -36.52 6.37 -32.71
N ALA A 172 -36.59 5.40 -31.79
CA ALA A 172 -35.61 4.31 -31.73
C ALA A 172 -35.69 3.40 -32.97
N GLU A 173 -36.89 3.07 -33.44
CA GLU A 173 -37.11 2.32 -34.68
C GLU A 173 -36.52 3.04 -35.89
N LEU A 174 -36.75 4.36 -35.98
CA LEU A 174 -36.18 5.18 -37.03
C LEU A 174 -34.63 5.16 -36.98
N LEU A 175 -34.05 5.30 -35.79
CA LEU A 175 -32.59 5.28 -35.61
C LEU A 175 -31.99 3.92 -35.98
N LEU A 176 -32.61 2.82 -35.57
CA LEU A 176 -32.11 1.46 -35.85
C LEU A 176 -32.31 1.04 -37.30
N SER A 177 -33.43 1.43 -37.94
CA SER A 177 -33.68 1.14 -39.35
C SER A 177 -32.71 1.87 -40.29
N ARG A 178 -32.24 3.06 -39.91
CA ARG A 178 -31.26 3.84 -40.67
C ARG A 178 -29.82 3.51 -40.30
N SER A 179 -29.58 3.06 -39.09
CA SER A 179 -28.23 2.77 -38.56
C SER A 179 -28.28 1.58 -37.59
N PRO A 180 -28.30 0.33 -38.09
CA PRO A 180 -28.43 -0.86 -37.25
C PRO A 180 -27.24 -1.06 -36.30
N ASP A 181 -26.05 -0.60 -36.69
CA ASP A 181 -24.80 -0.78 -35.93
C ASP A 181 -24.82 -0.11 -34.54
N MET A 182 -25.73 0.84 -34.28
CA MET A 182 -25.77 1.54 -32.99
C MET A 182 -26.52 0.79 -31.88
N VAL A 183 -27.18 -0.33 -32.17
CA VAL A 183 -28.00 -1.10 -31.20
C VAL A 183 -27.22 -1.50 -29.95
N ASN A 184 -25.93 -1.82 -30.14
CA ASN A 184 -25.01 -2.29 -29.11
C ASN A 184 -23.97 -1.25 -28.69
N ALA A 185 -24.19 0.03 -29.03
CA ALA A 185 -23.37 1.12 -28.52
C ALA A 185 -23.43 1.18 -26.99
N PHE A 186 -22.32 1.59 -26.37
CA PHE A 186 -22.18 1.61 -24.92
C PHE A 186 -21.75 3.00 -24.43
N ASP A 187 -22.23 3.39 -23.25
CA ASP A 187 -21.86 4.63 -22.58
C ASP A 187 -20.53 4.51 -21.81
N LYS A 188 -20.10 5.56 -21.10
CA LYS A 188 -18.87 5.50 -20.28
C LYS A 188 -18.92 4.52 -19.11
N ARG A 189 -20.08 3.93 -18.80
CA ARG A 189 -20.26 2.87 -17.80
C ARG A 189 -20.50 1.51 -18.45
N ASP A 190 -20.26 1.40 -19.75
CA ASP A 190 -20.50 0.22 -20.59
C ASP A 190 -21.98 -0.21 -20.61
N ARG A 191 -22.90 0.69 -20.27
CA ARG A 191 -24.35 0.44 -20.37
C ARG A 191 -24.81 0.66 -21.79
N ARG A 192 -25.67 -0.23 -22.25
CA ARG A 192 -26.31 -0.21 -23.57
C ARG A 192 -27.71 0.36 -23.51
N ALA A 193 -28.30 0.69 -24.66
CA ALA A 193 -29.69 1.14 -24.76
C ALA A 193 -30.69 0.22 -24.04
N LEU A 194 -30.47 -1.11 -24.08
CA LEU A 194 -31.32 -2.09 -23.40
C LEU A 194 -31.35 -1.92 -21.87
N HIS A 195 -30.22 -1.51 -21.24
CA HIS A 195 -30.18 -1.23 -19.80
C HIS A 195 -31.10 -0.06 -19.41
N TRP A 196 -31.16 0.96 -20.27
CA TRP A 196 -31.99 2.15 -20.08
C TRP A 196 -33.46 1.88 -20.38
N ALA A 197 -33.76 1.07 -21.40
CA ALA A 197 -35.12 0.60 -21.66
C ALA A 197 -35.66 -0.21 -20.47
N ALA A 198 -34.84 -1.08 -19.88
CA ALA A 198 -35.16 -1.83 -18.66
C ALA A 198 -35.30 -0.94 -17.42
N TYR A 199 -34.47 0.11 -17.29
CA TYR A 199 -34.58 1.13 -16.24
C TYR A 199 -35.90 1.92 -16.33
N ASN A 200 -36.31 2.31 -17.54
CA ASN A 200 -37.59 3.01 -17.76
C ASN A 200 -38.79 2.06 -17.63
N GLY A 201 -38.61 0.77 -17.92
CA GLY A 201 -39.67 -0.24 -17.94
C GLY A 201 -40.41 -0.33 -19.28
N SER A 202 -39.82 0.14 -20.38
CA SER A 202 -40.48 0.15 -21.70
C SER A 202 -40.36 -1.22 -22.39
N VAL A 203 -41.41 -2.02 -22.28
CA VAL A 203 -41.49 -3.38 -22.87
C VAL A 203 -41.40 -3.34 -24.39
N ASP A 204 -42.13 -2.43 -25.04
CA ASP A 204 -42.15 -2.30 -26.50
C ASP A 204 -40.75 -1.97 -27.04
N LEU A 205 -40.00 -1.12 -26.33
CA LEU A 205 -38.64 -0.78 -26.72
C LEU A 205 -37.65 -1.92 -26.45
N ILE A 206 -37.84 -2.71 -25.38
CA ILE A 206 -37.05 -3.92 -25.14
C ILE A 206 -37.24 -4.90 -26.30
N ASP A 207 -38.49 -5.15 -26.72
CA ASP A 207 -38.80 -5.99 -27.87
C ASP A 207 -38.13 -5.48 -29.15
N LEU A 208 -38.24 -4.17 -29.40
CA LEU A 208 -37.67 -3.54 -30.58
C LEU A 208 -36.15 -3.65 -30.62
N LEU A 209 -35.47 -3.35 -29.50
CA LEU A 209 -34.02 -3.46 -29.40
C LEU A 209 -33.53 -4.90 -29.61
N VAL A 210 -34.19 -5.89 -29.00
CA VAL A 210 -33.82 -7.30 -29.13
C VAL A 210 -34.05 -7.82 -30.56
N ARG A 211 -35.14 -7.43 -31.23
CA ARG A 211 -35.38 -7.74 -32.65
C ARG A 211 -34.28 -7.21 -33.57
N HIS A 212 -33.69 -6.06 -33.22
CA HIS A 212 -32.56 -5.46 -33.94
C HIS A 212 -31.18 -5.98 -33.48
N GLY A 213 -31.13 -7.04 -32.65
CA GLY A 213 -29.88 -7.69 -32.25
C GLY A 213 -29.22 -7.13 -30.99
N ALA A 214 -29.96 -6.50 -30.08
CA ALA A 214 -29.44 -6.10 -28.77
C ALA A 214 -29.04 -7.30 -27.92
N GLU A 215 -27.87 -7.23 -27.30
CA GLU A 215 -27.40 -8.25 -26.36
C GLU A 215 -28.20 -8.22 -25.05
N ILE A 216 -29.00 -9.26 -24.80
CA ILE A 216 -29.90 -9.38 -23.64
C ILE A 216 -29.11 -9.45 -22.32
N ASN A 217 -28.02 -10.20 -22.29
CA ASN A 217 -27.15 -10.39 -21.12
C ASN A 217 -25.92 -9.48 -21.15
N ALA A 218 -26.01 -8.33 -21.82
CA ALA A 218 -24.94 -7.34 -21.81
C ALA A 218 -24.60 -6.93 -20.38
N ARG A 219 -23.31 -6.78 -20.10
CA ARG A 219 -22.78 -6.43 -18.77
C ARG A 219 -22.17 -5.04 -18.81
N ASP A 220 -22.58 -4.19 -17.87
CA ASP A 220 -21.96 -2.88 -17.65
C ASP A 220 -20.63 -3.01 -16.88
N LYS A 221 -19.99 -1.89 -16.52
CA LYS A 221 -18.72 -1.89 -15.76
C LYS A 221 -18.77 -2.57 -14.39
N GLN A 222 -19.96 -2.67 -13.79
CA GLN A 222 -20.21 -3.37 -12.53
C GLN A 222 -20.81 -4.75 -12.76
N ALA A 223 -20.80 -5.22 -14.01
CA ALA A 223 -21.43 -6.45 -14.46
C ALA A 223 -22.95 -6.51 -14.22
N PHE A 224 -23.62 -5.36 -14.11
CA PHE A 224 -25.08 -5.31 -14.13
C PHE A 224 -25.59 -5.69 -15.52
N THR A 225 -26.61 -6.53 -15.55
CA THR A 225 -27.39 -6.84 -16.75
C THR A 225 -28.65 -5.97 -16.81
N PRO A 226 -29.33 -5.86 -17.97
CA PRO A 226 -30.64 -5.21 -18.06
C PRO A 226 -31.67 -5.80 -17.08
N LEU A 227 -31.57 -7.09 -16.73
CA LEU A 227 -32.44 -7.69 -15.72
C LEU A 227 -32.13 -7.15 -14.31
N HIS A 228 -30.86 -6.91 -13.97
CA HIS A 228 -30.50 -6.25 -12.71
C HIS A 228 -31.04 -4.81 -12.64
N THR A 229 -31.05 -4.08 -13.76
CA THR A 229 -31.60 -2.71 -13.76
C THR A 229 -33.12 -2.72 -13.61
N ALA A 230 -33.82 -3.66 -14.26
CA ALA A 230 -35.25 -3.88 -14.02
C ALA A 230 -35.55 -4.28 -12.56
N ALA A 231 -34.73 -5.17 -11.98
CA ALA A 231 -34.83 -5.61 -10.59
C ALA A 231 -34.55 -4.47 -9.59
N ALA A 232 -33.63 -3.55 -9.90
CA ALA A 232 -33.37 -2.37 -9.08
C ALA A 232 -34.53 -1.37 -9.09
N CYS A 233 -35.16 -1.17 -10.26
CA CYS A 233 -36.27 -0.24 -10.44
C CYS A 233 -37.63 -0.80 -10.03
N GLY A 234 -37.77 -2.13 -9.90
CA GLY A 234 -39.04 -2.79 -9.64
C GLY A 234 -39.94 -2.87 -10.87
N ASN A 235 -39.37 -2.83 -12.08
CA ASN A 235 -40.14 -2.86 -13.32
C ASN A 235 -40.54 -4.29 -13.70
N ILE A 236 -41.64 -4.76 -13.12
CA ILE A 236 -42.15 -6.14 -13.23
C ILE A 236 -42.30 -6.57 -14.70
N PHE A 237 -42.99 -5.77 -15.51
CA PHE A 237 -43.26 -6.12 -16.91
C PHE A 237 -41.99 -6.19 -17.76
N ALA A 238 -41.02 -5.31 -17.51
CA ALA A 238 -39.73 -5.34 -18.19
C ALA A 238 -38.89 -6.54 -17.76
N ALA A 239 -38.88 -6.88 -16.46
CA ALA A 239 -38.20 -8.06 -15.94
C ALA A 239 -38.80 -9.34 -16.53
N ARG A 240 -40.12 -9.52 -16.47
CA ARG A 240 -40.82 -10.66 -17.07
C ARG A 240 -40.49 -10.78 -18.56
N LYS A 241 -40.57 -9.67 -19.29
CA LYS A 241 -40.24 -9.68 -20.72
C LYS A 241 -38.80 -10.08 -21.00
N LEU A 242 -37.84 -9.59 -20.22
CA LEU A 242 -36.43 -9.97 -20.38
C LEU A 242 -36.23 -11.47 -20.09
N VAL A 243 -36.89 -12.01 -19.08
CA VAL A 243 -36.88 -13.46 -18.78
C VAL A 243 -37.48 -14.27 -19.92
N ASP A 244 -38.64 -13.87 -20.46
CA ASP A 244 -39.27 -14.51 -21.62
C ASP A 244 -38.35 -14.52 -22.87
N LEU A 245 -37.53 -13.48 -23.01
CA LEU A 245 -36.55 -13.35 -24.10
C LEU A 245 -35.24 -14.13 -23.83
N GLY A 246 -35.11 -14.82 -22.70
CA GLY A 246 -33.95 -15.64 -22.35
C GLY A 246 -32.85 -14.90 -21.57
N ALA A 247 -33.19 -13.87 -20.80
CA ALA A 247 -32.24 -13.25 -19.87
C ALA A 247 -31.80 -14.23 -18.78
N ASP A 248 -30.53 -14.19 -18.43
CA ASP A 248 -29.97 -15.01 -17.34
C ASP A 248 -30.43 -14.46 -15.98
N VAL A 249 -31.32 -15.19 -15.33
CA VAL A 249 -31.89 -14.87 -14.01
C VAL A 249 -30.90 -15.01 -12.86
N ASN A 250 -29.80 -15.75 -13.07
CA ASN A 250 -28.75 -16.00 -12.07
C ASN A 250 -27.44 -15.27 -12.40
N ALA A 251 -27.45 -14.35 -13.37
CA ALA A 251 -26.29 -13.54 -13.69
C ALA A 251 -25.78 -12.82 -12.43
N ALA A 252 -24.48 -12.88 -12.17
CA ALA A 252 -23.89 -12.22 -11.00
C ALA A 252 -23.27 -10.87 -11.38
N THR A 253 -23.42 -9.84 -10.54
CA THR A 253 -22.65 -8.59 -10.67
C THR A 253 -21.18 -8.80 -10.25
N LEU A 254 -20.36 -7.75 -10.33
CA LEU A 254 -18.99 -7.79 -9.84
C LEU A 254 -18.94 -8.13 -8.33
N GLN A 255 -19.94 -7.73 -7.56
CA GLN A 255 -20.08 -8.05 -6.14
C GLN A 255 -20.70 -9.45 -5.89
N GLY A 256 -20.98 -10.22 -6.94
CA GLY A 256 -21.65 -11.52 -6.83
C GLY A 256 -23.16 -11.43 -6.59
N ASN A 257 -23.77 -10.24 -6.68
CA ASN A 257 -25.22 -10.10 -6.46
C ASN A 257 -25.97 -10.59 -7.69
N THR A 258 -27.01 -11.41 -7.49
CA THR A 258 -27.97 -11.78 -8.55
C THR A 258 -29.08 -10.74 -8.68
N PRO A 259 -29.93 -10.77 -9.72
CA PRO A 259 -31.11 -9.92 -9.82
C PRO A 259 -32.02 -10.03 -8.59
N LEU A 260 -32.15 -11.22 -7.99
CA LEU A 260 -32.90 -11.42 -6.76
C LEU A 260 -32.28 -10.69 -5.56
N HIS A 261 -30.96 -10.71 -5.40
CA HIS A 261 -30.28 -9.90 -4.36
C HIS A 261 -30.63 -8.42 -4.50
N VAL A 262 -30.61 -7.90 -5.73
CA VAL A 262 -30.94 -6.51 -6.02
C VAL A 262 -32.43 -6.21 -5.77
N ALA A 263 -33.33 -7.12 -6.12
CA ALA A 263 -34.76 -6.99 -5.86
C ALA A 263 -35.06 -6.97 -4.36
N CYS A 264 -34.49 -7.91 -3.60
CA CYS A 264 -34.64 -7.99 -2.14
C CYS A 264 -34.05 -6.77 -1.43
N LEU A 265 -32.91 -6.24 -1.87
CA LEU A 265 -32.32 -5.05 -1.28
C LEU A 265 -33.20 -3.80 -1.45
N ASN A 266 -33.84 -3.66 -2.62
CA ASN A 266 -34.69 -2.51 -2.93
C ASN A 266 -36.15 -2.68 -2.46
N GLY A 267 -36.56 -3.88 -2.08
CA GLY A 267 -37.91 -4.17 -1.59
C GLY A 267 -38.94 -4.43 -2.69
N ASN A 268 -38.54 -5.00 -3.81
CA ASN A 268 -39.40 -5.28 -4.95
C ASN A 268 -39.97 -6.71 -4.88
N ASP A 269 -40.91 -6.94 -3.96
CA ASP A 269 -41.51 -8.25 -3.64
C ASP A 269 -42.24 -8.89 -4.82
N GLN A 270 -43.06 -8.13 -5.52
CA GLN A 270 -43.81 -8.64 -6.68
C GLN A 270 -42.88 -9.10 -7.81
N LEU A 271 -41.70 -8.49 -7.93
CA LEU A 271 -40.70 -8.88 -8.92
C LEU A 271 -40.01 -10.20 -8.53
N CYS A 272 -39.82 -10.46 -7.23
CA CYS A 272 -39.26 -11.73 -6.77
C CYS A 272 -40.11 -12.93 -7.24
N SER A 273 -41.44 -12.83 -7.16
CA SER A 273 -42.37 -13.86 -7.63
C SER A 273 -42.29 -14.13 -9.14
N GLU A 274 -41.87 -13.15 -9.94
CA GLU A 274 -41.76 -13.27 -11.40
C GLU A 274 -40.44 -13.86 -11.87
N LEU A 275 -39.42 -13.87 -11.01
CA LEU A 275 -38.13 -14.48 -11.30
C LEU A 275 -38.18 -15.99 -11.03
N ALA A 276 -38.97 -16.71 -11.84
CA ALA A 276 -39.07 -18.18 -11.75
C ALA A 276 -37.73 -18.86 -12.06
N GLY A 277 -37.33 -19.84 -11.23
CA GLY A 277 -36.08 -20.61 -11.42
C GLY A 277 -34.80 -19.96 -10.89
N VAL A 278 -34.93 -18.92 -10.04
CA VAL A 278 -33.77 -18.33 -9.35
C VAL A 278 -33.23 -19.25 -8.27
N GLU A 279 -31.91 -19.29 -8.17
CA GLU A 279 -31.20 -19.92 -7.06
C GLU A 279 -31.31 -19.05 -5.79
N LEU A 280 -32.17 -19.47 -4.84
CA LEU A 280 -32.42 -18.74 -3.58
C LEU A 280 -31.17 -18.66 -2.68
N GLU A 281 -30.32 -19.69 -2.74
CA GLU A 281 -29.12 -19.85 -1.92
C GLU A 281 -27.85 -19.33 -2.60
N ALA A 282 -27.98 -18.63 -3.74
CA ALA A 282 -26.85 -17.97 -4.37
C ALA A 282 -26.20 -16.99 -3.39
N GLN A 283 -24.88 -17.04 -3.28
CA GLN A 283 -24.11 -16.20 -2.38
C GLN A 283 -23.35 -15.12 -3.14
N ASN A 284 -23.41 -13.90 -2.64
CA ASN A 284 -22.57 -12.81 -3.13
C ASN A 284 -21.13 -12.90 -2.60
N GLN A 285 -20.27 -11.93 -2.94
CA GLN A 285 -18.87 -11.92 -2.49
C GLN A 285 -18.69 -11.85 -0.97
N LEU A 286 -19.71 -11.43 -0.21
CA LEU A 286 -19.71 -11.42 1.24
C LEU A 286 -20.29 -12.72 1.83
N GLY A 287 -20.61 -13.72 0.99
CA GLY A 287 -21.31 -14.95 1.38
C GLY A 287 -22.79 -14.72 1.70
N GLN A 288 -23.33 -13.54 1.44
CA GLN A 288 -24.71 -13.22 1.77
C GLN A 288 -25.64 -13.76 0.70
N THR A 289 -26.70 -14.42 1.13
CA THR A 289 -27.85 -14.81 0.28
C THR A 289 -28.90 -13.70 0.23
N ALA A 290 -29.89 -13.83 -0.66
CA ALA A 290 -30.97 -12.85 -0.80
C ALA A 290 -31.73 -12.58 0.51
N ILE A 291 -31.87 -13.60 1.37
CA ILE A 291 -32.55 -13.47 2.67
C ILE A 291 -31.78 -12.58 3.67
N HIS A 292 -30.44 -12.53 3.59
CA HIS A 292 -29.64 -11.61 4.40
C HIS A 292 -29.94 -10.15 4.04
N LEU A 293 -30.02 -9.86 2.73
CA LEU A 293 -30.34 -8.53 2.24
C LEU A 293 -31.80 -8.15 2.54
N ALA A 294 -32.73 -9.11 2.41
CA ALA A 294 -34.12 -8.89 2.78
C ALA A 294 -34.29 -8.62 4.29
N ALA A 295 -33.54 -9.31 5.15
CA ALA A 295 -33.51 -9.06 6.58
C ALA A 295 -32.92 -7.67 6.92
N ALA A 296 -31.94 -7.19 6.15
CA ALA A 296 -31.28 -5.90 6.36
C ALA A 296 -32.06 -4.68 5.80
N GLY A 297 -32.71 -4.82 4.63
CA GLY A 297 -33.24 -3.71 3.82
C GLY A 297 -34.24 -2.78 4.51
N THR A 298 -34.71 -1.70 3.89
CA THR A 298 -35.74 -0.83 4.53
C THR A 298 -37.15 -1.27 4.17
N HIS A 299 -37.39 -1.61 2.91
CA HIS A 299 -38.73 -1.90 2.35
C HIS A 299 -38.94 -3.39 2.01
N SER A 300 -38.02 -4.26 2.41
CA SER A 300 -37.93 -5.66 2.01
C SER A 300 -38.67 -6.65 2.92
N ALA A 301 -39.66 -6.19 3.71
CA ALA A 301 -40.38 -7.08 4.62
C ALA A 301 -41.18 -8.14 3.84
N GLN A 302 -41.91 -7.72 2.80
CA GLN A 302 -42.66 -8.63 1.94
C GLN A 302 -41.73 -9.55 1.14
N CYS A 303 -40.56 -9.06 0.70
CA CYS A 303 -39.56 -9.92 0.05
C CYS A 303 -39.05 -11.00 1.00
N LEU A 304 -38.87 -10.69 2.28
CA LEU A 304 -38.46 -11.65 3.29
C LEU A 304 -39.53 -12.73 3.50
N ASP A 305 -40.79 -12.32 3.66
CA ASP A 305 -41.89 -13.27 3.84
C ASP A 305 -42.07 -14.17 2.61
N TRP A 306 -41.88 -13.63 1.40
CA TRP A 306 -41.84 -14.42 0.16
C TRP A 306 -40.70 -15.43 0.14
N LEU A 307 -39.47 -15.02 0.51
CA LEU A 307 -38.33 -15.94 0.59
C LEU A 307 -38.57 -17.07 1.60
N ILE A 308 -39.19 -16.77 2.73
CA ILE A 308 -39.57 -17.76 3.75
C ILE A 308 -40.61 -18.73 3.19
N HIS A 309 -41.59 -18.23 2.42
CA HIS A 309 -42.60 -19.07 1.78
C HIS A 309 -42.00 -20.03 0.74
N GLU A 310 -40.98 -19.59 0.00
CA GLU A 310 -40.25 -20.42 -0.97
C GLU A 310 -39.16 -21.31 -0.32
N ASP A 311 -39.27 -21.58 0.99
CA ASP A 311 -38.36 -22.44 1.77
C ASP A 311 -36.87 -22.02 1.74
N ALA A 312 -36.57 -20.72 1.61
CA ALA A 312 -35.20 -20.21 1.72
C ALA A 312 -34.60 -20.50 3.11
N ASN A 313 -33.30 -20.80 3.17
CA ASN A 313 -32.63 -21.15 4.42
C ASN A 313 -32.52 -19.93 5.36
N VAL A 314 -33.42 -19.86 6.35
CA VAL A 314 -33.45 -18.79 7.38
C VAL A 314 -32.22 -18.76 8.29
N ASN A 315 -31.45 -19.85 8.33
CA ASN A 315 -30.21 -19.99 9.11
C ASN A 315 -28.96 -19.98 8.21
N ALA A 316 -29.07 -19.51 6.97
CA ALA A 316 -27.91 -19.29 6.12
C ALA A 316 -26.89 -18.39 6.82
N VAL A 317 -25.60 -18.63 6.59
CA VAL A 317 -24.51 -17.86 7.20
C VAL A 317 -23.67 -17.19 6.11
N CYS A 318 -23.35 -15.92 6.31
CA CYS A 318 -22.41 -15.22 5.44
C CYS A 318 -20.94 -15.49 5.82
N LEU A 319 -19.98 -14.91 5.10
CA LEU A 319 -18.55 -15.11 5.37
C LEU A 319 -18.12 -14.68 6.79
N GLU A 320 -18.82 -13.72 7.38
CA GLU A 320 -18.60 -13.29 8.76
C GLU A 320 -19.35 -14.16 9.79
N GLY A 321 -19.92 -15.29 9.37
CA GLY A 321 -20.74 -16.16 10.21
C GLY A 321 -22.09 -15.57 10.62
N ARG A 322 -22.46 -14.38 10.11
CA ARG A 322 -23.72 -13.71 10.46
C ARG A 322 -24.90 -14.38 9.75
N THR A 323 -25.98 -14.60 10.50
CA THR A 323 -27.28 -15.09 9.99
C THR A 323 -28.19 -13.92 9.58
N PRO A 324 -29.31 -14.16 8.86
CA PRO A 324 -30.33 -13.13 8.60
C PRO A 324 -30.84 -12.46 9.88
N LEU A 325 -30.88 -13.20 11.00
CA LEU A 325 -31.27 -12.65 12.30
C LEU A 325 -30.25 -11.64 12.85
N HIS A 326 -28.95 -11.88 12.62
CA HIS A 326 -27.91 -10.88 12.92
C HIS A 326 -28.09 -9.63 12.07
N MET A 327 -28.42 -9.75 10.77
CA MET A 327 -28.68 -8.61 9.90
C MET A 327 -29.90 -7.80 10.38
N ALA A 328 -30.98 -8.48 10.78
CA ALA A 328 -32.13 -7.84 11.39
C ALA A 328 -31.77 -7.14 12.71
N ALA A 329 -30.89 -7.72 13.53
CA ALA A 329 -30.41 -7.15 14.78
C ALA A 329 -29.56 -5.90 14.58
N VAL A 330 -28.68 -5.86 13.57
CA VAL A 330 -27.87 -4.67 13.25
C VAL A 330 -28.76 -3.44 12.98
N HIS A 331 -29.87 -3.66 12.27
CA HIS A 331 -30.78 -2.61 11.81
C HIS A 331 -32.06 -2.45 12.66
N GLY A 332 -32.23 -3.21 13.75
CA GLY A 332 -33.38 -3.10 14.65
C GLY A 332 -34.71 -3.54 14.04
N ARG A 333 -34.70 -4.46 13.08
CA ARG A 333 -35.88 -4.89 12.31
C ARG A 333 -36.68 -5.95 13.07
N PHE A 334 -37.34 -5.56 14.16
CA PHE A 334 -38.01 -6.50 15.06
C PHE A 334 -39.16 -7.29 14.41
N THR A 335 -39.90 -6.72 13.46
CA THR A 335 -40.95 -7.46 12.71
C THR A 335 -40.36 -8.56 11.84
N ARG A 336 -39.19 -8.32 11.23
CA ARG A 336 -38.46 -9.33 10.45
C ARG A 336 -37.86 -10.41 11.34
N ALA A 337 -37.37 -10.03 12.51
CA ALA A 337 -36.95 -11.01 13.50
C ALA A 337 -38.12 -11.92 13.90
N GLN A 338 -39.33 -11.38 14.07
CA GLN A 338 -40.52 -12.21 14.32
C GLN A 338 -40.80 -13.19 13.18
N SER A 339 -40.80 -12.75 11.91
CA SER A 339 -40.98 -13.64 10.75
C SER A 339 -39.90 -14.73 10.71
N LEU A 340 -38.62 -14.36 10.89
CA LEU A 340 -37.50 -15.30 10.89
C LEU A 340 -37.59 -16.32 12.03
N LEU A 341 -37.89 -15.87 13.25
CA LEU A 341 -38.03 -16.74 14.42
C LEU A 341 -39.24 -17.69 14.28
N ALA A 342 -40.36 -17.19 13.75
CA ALA A 342 -41.53 -18.02 13.45
C ALA A 342 -41.23 -19.10 12.39
N ALA A 343 -40.33 -18.80 11.46
CA ALA A 343 -39.82 -19.73 10.45
C ALA A 343 -38.69 -20.66 10.94
N GLY A 344 -38.35 -20.64 12.23
CA GLY A 344 -37.35 -21.55 12.82
C GLY A 344 -35.91 -21.03 12.82
N ALA A 345 -35.70 -19.70 12.74
CA ALA A 345 -34.37 -19.12 12.95
C ALA A 345 -33.87 -19.36 14.39
N VAL A 346 -32.58 -19.70 14.52
CA VAL A 346 -31.98 -19.99 15.84
C VAL A 346 -31.60 -18.68 16.56
N PRO A 347 -32.24 -18.34 17.71
CA PRO A 347 -32.03 -17.06 18.38
C PRO A 347 -30.62 -16.89 18.95
N ASP A 348 -30.00 -17.99 19.39
CA ASP A 348 -28.67 -18.02 20.02
C ASP A 348 -27.56 -18.43 19.03
N SER A 349 -27.80 -18.30 17.73
CA SER A 349 -26.74 -18.41 16.71
C SER A 349 -25.62 -17.39 17.02
N VAL A 350 -24.38 -17.72 16.68
CA VAL A 350 -23.23 -16.82 16.88
C VAL A 350 -22.56 -16.50 15.55
N ASP A 351 -22.11 -15.27 15.39
CA ASP A 351 -21.27 -14.88 14.27
C ASP A 351 -19.81 -15.34 14.44
N ALA A 352 -18.95 -15.08 13.46
CA ALA A 352 -17.55 -15.48 13.49
C ALA A 352 -16.76 -14.86 14.66
N SER A 353 -17.22 -13.72 15.17
CA SER A 353 -16.69 -13.06 16.36
C SER A 353 -17.28 -13.55 17.68
N GLY A 354 -18.24 -14.48 17.64
CA GLY A 354 -18.88 -15.07 18.82
C GLY A 354 -20.02 -14.23 19.41
N TYR A 355 -20.54 -13.23 18.69
CA TYR A 355 -21.69 -12.42 19.11
C TYR A 355 -23.01 -13.07 18.69
N THR A 356 -24.01 -13.02 19.56
CA THR A 356 -25.40 -13.41 19.25
C THR A 356 -26.20 -12.23 18.69
N PRO A 357 -27.31 -12.44 17.96
CA PRO A 357 -28.15 -11.34 17.49
C PRO A 357 -28.69 -10.48 18.63
N LEU A 358 -28.98 -11.08 19.80
CA LEU A 358 -29.38 -10.33 21.00
C LEU A 358 -28.28 -9.37 21.46
N SER A 359 -27.02 -9.83 21.47
CA SER A 359 -25.87 -9.02 21.86
C SER A 359 -25.58 -7.87 20.87
N VAL A 360 -25.75 -8.13 19.57
CA VAL A 360 -25.64 -7.11 18.52
C VAL A 360 -26.75 -6.06 18.68
N ALA A 361 -27.99 -6.49 18.93
CA ALA A 361 -29.09 -5.56 19.19
C ALA A 361 -28.85 -4.71 20.45
N ALA A 362 -28.30 -5.28 21.51
CA ALA A 362 -27.93 -4.56 22.74
C ALA A 362 -26.81 -3.53 22.49
N MET A 363 -25.82 -3.89 21.67
CA MET A 363 -24.74 -2.98 21.27
C MET A 363 -25.23 -1.83 20.39
N ARG A 364 -26.33 -1.99 19.65
CA ARG A 364 -26.89 -1.01 18.69
C ARG A 364 -28.13 -0.27 19.20
N GLY A 365 -28.65 -0.65 20.36
CA GLY A 365 -29.72 0.07 21.06
C GLY A 365 -31.13 -0.29 20.65
N HIS A 366 -31.38 -1.51 20.17
CA HIS A 366 -32.69 -1.93 19.68
C HIS A 366 -33.50 -2.65 20.77
N ASP A 367 -34.12 -1.90 21.68
CA ASP A 367 -34.83 -2.42 22.86
C ASP A 367 -36.02 -3.33 22.51
N LEU A 368 -36.85 -2.94 21.53
CA LEU A 368 -37.98 -3.76 21.05
C LEU A 368 -37.51 -5.08 20.43
N PHE A 369 -36.33 -5.08 19.81
CA PHE A 369 -35.73 -6.29 19.26
C PHE A 369 -35.31 -7.25 20.38
N LEU A 370 -34.77 -6.72 21.49
CA LEU A 370 -34.43 -7.53 22.66
C LEU A 370 -35.67 -8.24 23.22
N ASP A 371 -36.80 -7.53 23.35
CA ASP A 371 -38.06 -8.14 23.81
C ASP A 371 -38.50 -9.32 22.93
N VAL A 372 -38.39 -9.17 21.61
CA VAL A 372 -38.74 -10.24 20.65
C VAL A 372 -37.81 -11.45 20.82
N MET A 373 -36.51 -11.21 20.89
CA MET A 373 -35.52 -12.27 21.05
C MET A 373 -35.64 -13.01 22.38
N MET A 374 -35.81 -12.28 23.48
CA MET A 374 -36.00 -12.88 24.81
C MET A 374 -37.30 -13.71 24.88
N LYS A 375 -38.39 -13.24 24.27
CA LYS A 375 -39.64 -14.02 24.15
C LYS A 375 -39.46 -15.30 23.32
N ALA A 376 -38.57 -15.28 22.34
CA ALA A 376 -38.23 -16.44 21.52
C ALA A 376 -37.19 -17.38 22.18
N GLY A 377 -36.80 -17.12 23.43
CA GLY A 377 -35.90 -17.98 24.21
C GLY A 377 -34.41 -17.66 24.08
N ALA A 378 -34.04 -16.48 23.57
CA ALA A 378 -32.63 -16.04 23.55
C ALA A 378 -32.08 -15.84 24.98
N SER A 379 -30.83 -16.24 25.21
CA SER A 379 -30.20 -16.16 26.54
C SER A 379 -29.57 -14.77 26.81
N PRO A 380 -30.09 -13.97 27.77
CA PRO A 380 -29.61 -12.60 28.01
C PRO A 380 -28.33 -12.51 28.84
N ASP A 381 -27.92 -13.58 29.52
CA ASP A 381 -26.72 -13.65 30.35
C ASP A 381 -25.57 -14.44 29.72
N ARG A 382 -25.78 -14.95 28.50
CA ARG A 382 -24.75 -15.69 27.77
C ARG A 382 -23.57 -14.76 27.45
N PRO A 383 -22.34 -15.13 27.83
CA PRO A 383 -21.16 -14.36 27.46
C PRO A 383 -20.86 -14.58 25.98
N VAL A 384 -20.50 -13.49 25.31
CA VAL A 384 -20.25 -13.43 23.88
C VAL A 384 -18.86 -12.90 23.57
N GLY A 385 -18.34 -13.35 22.43
CA GLY A 385 -17.06 -12.96 21.87
C GLY A 385 -15.82 -13.31 22.73
N PRO A 386 -14.63 -12.87 22.28
CA PRO A 386 -13.37 -13.25 22.91
C PRO A 386 -13.22 -12.69 24.34
N SER A 387 -13.86 -11.55 24.62
CA SER A 387 -13.85 -10.90 25.93
C SER A 387 -14.91 -11.44 26.90
N GLN A 388 -15.74 -12.41 26.49
CA GLN A 388 -16.80 -13.01 27.30
C GLN A 388 -17.77 -11.95 27.89
N LEU A 389 -18.09 -10.93 27.10
CA LEU A 389 -18.99 -9.85 27.53
C LEU A 389 -20.44 -10.34 27.48
N THR A 390 -21.28 -9.97 28.44
CA THR A 390 -22.73 -10.21 28.33
C THR A 390 -23.40 -9.11 27.49
N PRO A 391 -24.59 -9.34 26.91
CA PRO A 391 -25.39 -8.28 26.27
C PRO A 391 -25.55 -7.03 27.13
N LEU A 392 -25.65 -7.19 28.46
CA LEU A 392 -25.73 -6.08 29.41
C LEU A 392 -24.44 -5.24 29.43
N HIS A 393 -23.25 -5.87 29.40
CA HIS A 393 -21.99 -5.14 29.30
C HIS A 393 -21.94 -4.28 28.04
N LEU A 394 -22.39 -4.82 26.90
CA LEU A 394 -22.41 -4.11 25.61
C LEU A 394 -23.39 -2.95 25.62
N ALA A 395 -24.60 -3.14 26.16
CA ALA A 395 -25.59 -2.07 26.31
C ALA A 395 -25.08 -0.94 27.22
N CYS A 396 -24.41 -1.28 28.33
CA CYS A 396 -23.80 -0.33 29.25
C CYS A 396 -22.63 0.43 28.62
N LEU A 397 -21.79 -0.25 27.83
CA LEU A 397 -20.67 0.37 27.12
C LEU A 397 -21.16 1.37 26.07
N SER A 398 -22.14 0.99 25.25
CA SER A 398 -22.71 1.85 24.21
C SER A 398 -23.66 2.93 24.76
N GLY A 399 -24.23 2.71 25.95
CA GLY A 399 -25.08 3.70 26.62
C GLY A 399 -26.55 3.70 26.24
N TYR A 400 -27.06 2.56 25.79
CA TYR A 400 -28.48 2.40 25.47
C TYR A 400 -29.26 2.06 26.73
N PHE A 401 -29.70 3.10 27.42
CA PHE A 401 -30.35 3.00 28.73
C PHE A 401 -31.59 2.09 28.71
N ASP A 402 -32.46 2.21 27.70
CA ASP A 402 -33.65 1.36 27.58
C ASP A 402 -33.27 -0.12 27.46
N CYS A 403 -32.23 -0.44 26.69
CA CYS A 403 -31.71 -1.80 26.59
C CYS A 403 -31.16 -2.31 27.94
N VAL A 404 -30.44 -1.46 28.68
CA VAL A 404 -29.95 -1.77 30.04
C VAL A 404 -31.12 -2.08 30.98
N GLN A 405 -32.18 -1.26 30.93
CA GLN A 405 -33.38 -1.51 31.74
C GLN A 405 -34.06 -2.84 31.37
N ARG A 406 -34.27 -3.12 30.08
CA ARG A 406 -34.91 -4.37 29.62
C ARG A 406 -34.12 -5.60 30.03
N LEU A 407 -32.80 -5.59 29.82
CA LEU A 407 -31.92 -6.72 30.17
C LEU A 407 -31.83 -6.92 31.69
N THR A 408 -31.79 -5.83 32.47
CA THR A 408 -31.75 -5.92 33.94
C THR A 408 -33.07 -6.42 34.51
N LEU A 409 -34.21 -6.03 33.94
CA LEU A 409 -35.53 -6.53 34.32
C LEU A 409 -35.70 -8.01 33.99
N ALA A 410 -35.16 -8.47 32.86
CA ALA A 410 -35.21 -9.87 32.46
C ALA A 410 -34.37 -10.75 33.40
N GLN A 411 -33.17 -10.30 33.80
CA GLN A 411 -32.25 -11.06 34.65
C GLN A 411 -31.50 -10.16 35.66
N PRO A 412 -32.05 -9.92 36.87
CA PRO A 412 -31.43 -9.03 37.87
C PRO A 412 -30.02 -9.47 38.33
N LEU A 413 -29.75 -10.78 38.32
CA LEU A 413 -28.45 -11.36 38.70
C LEU A 413 -27.32 -11.04 37.69
N ALA A 414 -27.65 -10.49 36.50
CA ALA A 414 -26.66 -10.20 35.47
C ALA A 414 -25.71 -9.04 35.83
N ILE A 415 -26.08 -8.17 36.79
CA ILE A 415 -25.27 -7.00 37.21
C ILE A 415 -23.91 -7.41 37.77
N GLY A 416 -23.85 -8.53 38.49
CA GLY A 416 -22.62 -9.05 39.11
C GLY A 416 -21.81 -10.00 38.23
N ARG A 417 -22.24 -10.27 36.99
CA ARG A 417 -21.48 -11.14 36.07
C ARG A 417 -20.19 -10.46 35.65
N LEU A 418 -19.12 -11.24 35.60
CA LEU A 418 -17.79 -10.79 35.22
C LEU A 418 -17.48 -11.21 33.78
N ASP A 419 -16.79 -10.33 33.06
CA ASP A 419 -16.21 -10.66 31.76
C ASP A 419 -14.87 -11.41 31.90
N ALA A 420 -14.19 -11.70 30.78
CA ALA A 420 -12.91 -12.41 30.77
C ALA A 420 -11.78 -11.69 31.55
N PHE A 421 -11.91 -10.37 31.75
CA PHE A 421 -10.95 -9.55 32.48
C PHE A 421 -11.36 -9.29 33.93
N GLY A 422 -12.44 -9.93 34.42
CA GLY A 422 -12.96 -9.73 35.77
C GLY A 422 -13.78 -8.44 35.93
N ARG A 423 -14.21 -7.80 34.83
CA ARG A 423 -14.95 -6.52 34.87
C ARG A 423 -16.45 -6.77 34.96
N THR A 424 -17.14 -5.89 35.69
CA THR A 424 -18.60 -5.85 35.79
C THR A 424 -19.23 -4.91 34.73
N CYS A 425 -20.55 -4.94 34.57
CA CYS A 425 -21.24 -3.99 33.68
C CYS A 425 -21.08 -2.52 34.12
N LEU A 426 -20.79 -2.27 35.40
CA LEU A 426 -20.47 -0.93 35.90
C LEU A 426 -19.11 -0.44 35.39
N HIS A 427 -18.13 -1.32 35.21
CA HIS A 427 -16.88 -0.96 34.53
C HIS A 427 -17.15 -0.57 33.08
N ALA A 428 -17.99 -1.33 32.37
CA ALA A 428 -18.37 -1.01 30.99
C ALA A 428 -19.08 0.35 30.89
N ALA A 429 -20.02 0.64 31.79
CA ALA A 429 -20.69 1.94 31.87
C ALA A 429 -19.72 3.10 32.18
N ALA A 430 -18.74 2.86 33.06
CA ALA A 430 -17.69 3.82 33.42
C ALA A 430 -16.74 4.11 32.24
N VAL A 431 -16.35 3.07 31.48
CA VAL A 431 -15.57 3.21 30.24
C VAL A 431 -16.31 4.02 29.19
N GLY A 432 -17.61 3.79 29.02
CA GLY A 432 -18.44 4.51 28.06
C GLY A 432 -18.90 5.91 28.54
N GLY A 433 -18.60 6.28 29.79
CA GLY A 433 -19.00 7.57 30.37
C GLY A 433 -20.52 7.73 30.53
N ARG A 434 -21.26 6.63 30.67
CA ARG A 434 -22.73 6.61 30.60
C ARG A 434 -23.35 6.87 31.96
N VAL A 435 -23.49 8.14 32.31
CA VAL A 435 -23.98 8.62 33.62
C VAL A 435 -25.29 7.95 34.04
N GLU A 436 -26.32 7.95 33.18
CA GLU A 436 -27.63 7.34 33.49
C GLU A 436 -27.53 5.83 33.76
N CYS A 437 -26.65 5.14 33.03
CA CYS A 437 -26.40 3.71 33.26
C CYS A 437 -25.66 3.49 34.59
N VAL A 438 -24.68 4.34 34.92
CA VAL A 438 -23.96 4.30 36.19
C VAL A 438 -24.91 4.52 37.36
N GLU A 439 -25.72 5.58 37.32
CA GLU A 439 -26.70 5.91 38.37
C GLU A 439 -27.72 4.79 38.57
N TYR A 440 -28.25 4.24 37.47
CA TYR A 440 -29.22 3.14 37.53
C TYR A 440 -28.61 1.86 38.10
N LEU A 441 -27.40 1.47 37.66
CA LEU A 441 -26.71 0.28 38.17
C LEU A 441 -26.39 0.41 39.66
N LEU A 442 -25.89 1.57 40.11
CA LEU A 442 -25.67 1.85 41.53
C LEU A 442 -26.98 1.76 42.33
N GLY A 443 -28.07 2.33 41.80
CA GLY A 443 -29.41 2.23 42.40
C GLY A 443 -29.96 0.80 42.47
N LYS A 444 -29.45 -0.12 41.65
CA LYS A 444 -29.76 -1.56 41.67
C LYS A 444 -28.79 -2.40 42.49
N GLY A 445 -27.86 -1.77 43.20
CA GLY A 445 -26.92 -2.44 44.10
C GLY A 445 -25.63 -2.94 43.44
N ALA A 446 -25.23 -2.38 42.30
CA ALA A 446 -23.90 -2.64 41.74
C ALA A 446 -22.79 -2.13 42.66
N ASP A 447 -21.75 -2.92 42.88
CA ASP A 447 -20.62 -2.53 43.73
C ASP A 447 -19.69 -1.52 43.00
N PRO A 448 -19.58 -0.26 43.49
CA PRO A 448 -18.70 0.75 42.92
C PRO A 448 -17.20 0.44 43.10
N ASN A 449 -16.85 -0.48 44.00
CA ASN A 449 -15.47 -0.85 44.33
C ASN A 449 -15.09 -2.25 43.82
N ALA A 450 -15.91 -2.83 42.95
CA ALA A 450 -15.59 -4.09 42.28
C ALA A 450 -14.23 -3.98 41.57
N LEU A 451 -13.38 -5.00 41.72
CA LEU A 451 -12.03 -5.03 41.17
C LEU A 451 -11.98 -5.93 39.95
N ASP A 452 -11.34 -5.44 38.89
CA ASP A 452 -10.98 -6.28 37.75
C ASP A 452 -9.75 -7.17 38.05
N SER A 453 -9.36 -7.96 37.06
CA SER A 453 -8.20 -8.86 37.14
C SER A 453 -6.87 -8.15 37.40
N VAL A 454 -6.77 -6.82 37.21
CA VAL A 454 -5.57 -6.00 37.45
C VAL A 454 -5.67 -5.21 38.77
N GLY A 455 -6.84 -5.25 39.44
CA GLY A 455 -7.11 -4.52 40.67
C GLY A 455 -7.68 -3.12 40.44
N ARG A 456 -8.23 -2.83 39.26
CA ARG A 456 -8.84 -1.53 38.94
C ARG A 456 -10.32 -1.53 39.27
N THR A 457 -10.80 -0.40 39.77
CA THR A 457 -12.22 -0.09 39.98
C THR A 457 -12.84 0.59 38.76
N PRO A 458 -14.18 0.66 38.64
CA PRO A 458 -14.85 1.45 37.60
C PRO A 458 -14.37 2.91 37.55
N LEU A 459 -13.99 3.50 38.69
CA LEU A 459 -13.47 4.86 38.77
C LEU A 459 -12.14 5.03 38.01
N HIS A 460 -11.28 4.00 37.97
CA HIS A 460 -10.04 4.05 37.16
C HIS A 460 -10.36 4.21 35.68
N TYR A 461 -11.37 3.49 35.19
CA TYR A 461 -11.77 3.54 33.79
C TYR A 461 -12.42 4.87 33.41
N ALA A 462 -13.32 5.39 34.27
CA ALA A 462 -13.90 6.72 34.08
C ALA A 462 -12.81 7.81 34.11
N ALA A 463 -11.82 7.69 35.01
CA ALA A 463 -10.69 8.61 35.09
C ALA A 463 -9.79 8.55 33.85
N ALA A 464 -9.40 7.36 33.40
CA ALA A 464 -8.57 7.17 32.22
C ALA A 464 -9.19 7.74 30.94
N LYS A 465 -10.53 7.72 30.83
CA LYS A 465 -11.26 8.28 29.68
C LYS A 465 -11.68 9.75 29.86
N GLY A 466 -11.41 10.35 31.01
CA GLY A 466 -11.80 11.74 31.30
C GLY A 466 -13.33 11.92 31.42
N HIS A 467 -14.06 10.88 31.78
CA HIS A 467 -15.52 10.94 31.92
C HIS A 467 -15.92 11.52 33.27
N ARG A 468 -15.74 12.83 33.43
CA ARG A 468 -15.93 13.57 34.67
C ARG A 468 -17.26 13.29 35.37
N ASN A 469 -18.38 13.42 34.66
CA ASN A 469 -19.69 13.29 35.28
C ASN A 469 -19.92 11.84 35.77
N ALA A 470 -19.49 10.84 35.00
CA ALA A 470 -19.58 9.44 35.40
C ALA A 470 -18.67 9.14 36.61
N ALA A 471 -17.46 9.70 36.64
CA ALA A 471 -16.56 9.59 37.78
C ALA A 471 -17.12 10.27 39.04
N VAL A 472 -17.73 11.45 38.92
CA VAL A 472 -18.40 12.13 40.04
C VAL A 472 -19.59 11.32 40.55
N THR A 473 -20.42 10.74 39.66
CA THR A 473 -21.50 9.85 40.10
C THR A 473 -20.99 8.59 40.81
N LEU A 474 -19.85 8.04 40.36
CA LEU A 474 -19.18 6.92 41.02
C LEU A 474 -18.64 7.31 42.41
N LEU A 475 -18.03 8.49 42.54
CA LEU A 475 -17.56 9.02 43.82
C LEU A 475 -18.72 9.25 44.80
N ASN A 476 -19.80 9.87 44.33
CA ASN A 476 -21.03 10.04 45.12
C ASN A 476 -21.67 8.69 45.49
N GLY A 477 -21.50 7.67 44.65
CA GLY A 477 -21.92 6.30 44.90
C GLY A 477 -21.04 5.50 45.87
N GLY A 478 -19.97 6.09 46.42
CA GLY A 478 -19.10 5.43 47.40
C GLY A 478 -17.83 4.77 46.81
N SER A 479 -17.40 5.18 45.61
CA SER A 479 -16.12 4.72 45.03
C SER A 479 -14.93 5.26 45.82
N LEU A 480 -13.91 4.42 46.05
CA LEU A 480 -12.68 4.78 46.75
C LEU A 480 -11.67 5.45 45.80
N PRO A 481 -11.34 6.76 45.98
CA PRO A 481 -10.41 7.46 45.09
C PRO A 481 -8.93 7.10 45.30
N GLY A 482 -8.61 6.51 46.46
CA GLY A 482 -7.25 6.07 46.80
C GLY A 482 -6.95 4.61 46.45
N GLN A 483 -7.90 3.86 45.89
CA GLN A 483 -7.67 2.47 45.49
C GLN A 483 -6.60 2.43 44.39
N ALA A 484 -5.55 1.65 44.60
CA ALA A 484 -4.49 1.44 43.62
C ALA A 484 -4.64 0.09 42.93
N ASP A 485 -4.24 0.01 41.66
CA ASP A 485 -4.11 -1.24 40.93
C ASP A 485 -2.79 -1.98 41.30
N ARG A 486 -2.54 -3.14 40.69
CA ARG A 486 -1.32 -3.93 40.94
C ARG A 486 0.00 -3.19 40.68
N GLN A 487 -0.02 -2.12 39.88
CA GLN A 487 1.15 -1.29 39.58
C GLN A 487 1.21 -0.04 40.47
N GLY A 488 0.29 0.12 41.43
CA GLY A 488 0.20 1.33 42.26
C GLY A 488 -0.50 2.50 41.58
N LEU A 489 -1.08 2.33 40.38
CA LEU A 489 -1.82 3.39 39.70
C LEU A 489 -3.14 3.62 40.40
N THR A 490 -3.40 4.88 40.74
CA THR A 490 -4.67 5.35 41.29
C THR A 490 -5.49 6.07 40.21
N PRO A 491 -6.81 6.28 40.41
CA PRO A 491 -7.60 7.12 39.52
C PRO A 491 -7.02 8.52 39.32
N LEU A 492 -6.31 9.08 40.31
CA LEU A 492 -5.65 10.37 40.20
C LEU A 492 -4.51 10.37 39.18
N HIS A 493 -3.72 9.29 39.08
CA HIS A 493 -2.68 9.18 38.06
C HIS A 493 -3.27 9.24 36.64
N LEU A 494 -4.39 8.55 36.45
CA LEU A 494 -5.09 8.46 35.17
C LEU A 494 -5.80 9.78 34.84
N ALA A 495 -6.49 10.39 35.82
CA ALA A 495 -7.13 11.69 35.68
C ALA A 495 -6.13 12.82 35.40
N ALA A 496 -4.93 12.74 36.01
CA ALA A 496 -3.87 13.72 35.78
C ALA A 496 -3.40 13.74 34.32
N ALA A 497 -3.51 12.62 33.61
CA ALA A 497 -3.21 12.53 32.19
C ALA A 497 -4.37 12.98 31.28
N SER A 498 -5.62 12.96 31.76
CA SER A 498 -6.82 13.08 30.92
C SER A 498 -7.62 14.37 31.13
N ASP A 499 -8.04 14.67 32.37
CA ASP A 499 -8.98 15.75 32.69
C ASP A 499 -8.54 16.53 33.94
N PRO A 500 -8.21 17.82 33.79
CA PRO A 500 -7.82 18.69 34.91
C PRO A 500 -8.91 18.87 35.96
N GLN A 501 -10.17 18.99 35.56
CA GLN A 501 -11.26 19.22 36.51
C GLN A 501 -11.58 17.95 37.30
N LEU A 502 -11.46 16.76 36.69
CA LEU A 502 -11.60 15.51 37.42
C LEU A 502 -10.48 15.32 38.44
N SER A 503 -9.26 15.74 38.10
CA SER A 503 -8.13 15.72 39.05
C SER A 503 -8.43 16.55 40.30
N ASP A 504 -9.01 17.74 40.16
CA ASP A 504 -9.44 18.57 41.30
C ASP A 504 -10.51 17.88 42.15
N GLN A 505 -11.49 17.24 41.52
CA GLN A 505 -12.54 16.51 42.23
C GLN A 505 -11.97 15.32 43.01
N LEU A 506 -11.04 14.56 42.42
CA LEU A 506 -10.39 13.45 43.11
C LEU A 506 -9.56 13.93 44.31
N LEU A 507 -8.84 15.04 44.18
CA LEU A 507 -8.12 15.66 45.30
C LEU A 507 -9.08 16.13 46.40
N LEU A 508 -10.22 16.72 46.03
CA LEU A 508 -11.24 17.15 47.00
C LEU A 508 -11.87 15.97 47.76
N HIS A 509 -12.04 14.84 47.09
CA HIS A 509 -12.53 13.59 47.68
C HIS A 509 -11.44 12.77 48.41
N GLY A 510 -10.24 13.33 48.60
CA GLY A 510 -9.19 12.74 49.44
C GLY A 510 -8.22 11.80 48.73
N ALA A 511 -8.05 11.90 47.40
CA ALA A 511 -6.98 11.20 46.69
C ALA A 511 -5.59 11.72 47.12
N ASP A 512 -4.66 10.81 47.42
CA ASP A 512 -3.29 11.18 47.79
C ASP A 512 -2.43 11.47 46.55
N PRO A 513 -1.91 12.70 46.37
CA PRO A 513 -1.04 13.04 45.26
C PRO A 513 0.40 12.51 45.43
N CYS A 514 0.76 11.99 46.61
CA CYS A 514 2.09 11.45 46.90
C CYS A 514 2.21 9.95 46.56
N GLN A 515 1.10 9.27 46.27
CA GLN A 515 1.11 7.85 45.89
C GLN A 515 1.89 7.68 44.59
N THR A 516 2.80 6.70 44.55
CA THR A 516 3.60 6.39 43.36
C THR A 516 3.12 5.12 42.68
N ALA A 517 3.14 5.13 41.35
CA ALA A 517 3.01 3.94 40.53
C ALA A 517 4.39 3.37 40.18
N GLU A 518 4.56 2.06 40.28
CA GLU A 518 5.83 1.37 40.04
C GLU A 518 5.88 0.77 38.63
N PHE A 519 6.87 1.20 37.84
CA PHE A 519 7.15 0.63 36.52
C PHE A 519 8.55 0.01 36.50
N PRO A 520 8.72 -1.22 35.99
CA PRO A 520 10.03 -1.91 36.00
C PRO A 520 11.17 -1.13 35.33
N GLU A 521 10.88 -0.35 34.28
CA GLU A 521 11.89 0.37 33.49
C GLU A 521 12.07 1.84 33.89
N LEU A 522 11.02 2.48 34.44
CA LEU A 522 10.96 3.93 34.69
C LEU A 522 10.97 4.29 36.18
N GLY A 523 10.91 3.30 37.08
CA GLY A 523 10.87 3.52 38.52
C GLY A 523 9.53 4.08 39.02
N PRO A 524 9.51 4.70 40.22
CA PRO A 524 8.29 5.21 40.85
C PRO A 524 7.85 6.55 40.22
N LEU A 525 6.66 6.56 39.62
CA LEU A 525 6.07 7.73 38.96
C LEU A 525 4.89 8.28 39.77
N LEU A 526 4.94 9.58 40.08
CA LEU A 526 3.84 10.34 40.66
C LEU A 526 2.78 10.77 39.63
N PRO A 527 1.56 11.14 40.06
CA PRO A 527 0.55 11.79 39.21
C PRO A 527 1.10 13.05 38.50
N LEU A 528 2.06 13.74 39.12
CA LEU A 528 2.75 14.89 38.52
C LEU A 528 3.47 14.55 37.20
N HIS A 529 4.05 13.34 37.07
CA HIS A 529 4.69 12.90 35.84
C HIS A 529 3.67 12.72 34.71
N PHE A 530 2.50 12.17 35.03
CA PHE A 530 1.39 12.01 34.09
C PHE A 530 0.82 13.37 33.65
N ALA A 531 0.65 14.29 34.60
CA ALA A 531 0.22 15.67 34.29
C ALA A 531 1.25 16.41 33.42
N ALA A 532 2.55 16.25 33.71
CA ALA A 532 3.63 16.85 32.93
C ALA A 532 3.70 16.28 31.51
N ARG A 533 3.45 14.97 31.35
CA ARG A 533 3.32 14.32 30.04
C ARG A 533 2.12 14.84 29.25
N ALA A 534 0.99 15.03 29.91
CA ALA A 534 -0.25 15.53 29.28
C ALA A 534 -0.22 17.03 28.97
N GLY A 535 0.62 17.81 29.66
CA GLY A 535 0.76 19.25 29.41
C GLY A 535 -0.26 20.12 30.13
N SER A 536 -1.02 19.58 31.08
CA SER A 536 -2.02 20.36 31.81
C SER A 536 -1.36 21.27 32.84
N ARG A 537 -1.19 22.56 32.50
CA ARG A 537 -0.68 23.58 33.42
C ARG A 537 -1.48 23.66 34.71
N HIS A 538 -2.81 23.60 34.62
CA HIS A 538 -3.70 23.66 35.78
C HIS A 538 -3.48 22.48 36.73
N THR A 539 -3.51 21.25 36.20
CA THR A 539 -3.30 20.03 36.99
C THR A 539 -1.91 20.03 37.62
N VAL A 540 -0.87 20.42 36.86
CA VAL A 540 0.50 20.51 37.38
C VAL A 540 0.57 21.52 38.54
N ALA A 541 -0.02 22.71 38.41
CA ALA A 541 -0.05 23.70 39.48
C ALA A 541 -0.72 23.15 40.74
N ARG A 542 -1.90 22.53 40.58
CA ARG A 542 -2.67 21.95 41.69
C ARG A 542 -1.93 20.80 42.38
N LEU A 543 -1.26 19.95 41.60
CA LEU A 543 -0.45 18.86 42.15
C LEU A 543 0.81 19.38 42.86
N LEU A 544 1.46 20.43 42.36
CA LEU A 544 2.60 21.06 43.04
C LEU A 544 2.20 21.68 44.38
N ASP A 545 1.02 22.29 44.46
CA ASP A 545 0.47 22.84 45.71
C ASP A 545 0.09 21.72 46.71
N ALA A 546 -0.42 20.59 46.20
CA ALA A 546 -0.95 19.49 47.02
C ALA A 546 0.12 18.47 47.47
N THR A 547 1.28 18.42 46.81
CA THR A 547 2.35 17.45 47.09
C THR A 547 3.34 17.96 48.13
N ARG A 548 3.89 17.05 48.95
CA ARG A 548 4.89 17.42 49.96
C ARG A 548 6.23 17.76 49.29
N ALA A 549 6.90 18.80 49.77
CA ALA A 549 8.19 19.27 49.23
C ALA A 549 9.29 18.19 49.18
N THR A 550 9.32 17.27 50.16
CA THR A 550 10.28 16.15 50.19
C THR A 550 10.07 15.17 49.03
N VAL A 551 8.82 14.88 48.68
CA VAL A 551 8.47 13.96 47.60
C VAL A 551 8.71 14.61 46.24
N LEU A 552 8.41 15.91 46.13
CA LEU A 552 8.75 16.70 44.94
C LEU A 552 10.26 16.68 44.66
N ARG A 553 11.10 16.82 45.70
CA ARG A 553 12.56 16.72 45.56
C ARG A 553 13.02 15.37 45.02
N ALA A 554 12.40 14.28 45.47
CA ALA A 554 12.68 12.96 44.94
C ALA A 554 12.24 12.83 43.46
N ALA A 555 11.09 13.39 43.10
CA ALA A 555 10.55 13.38 41.73
C ALA A 555 11.41 14.20 40.74
N TRP A 556 12.11 15.24 41.17
CA TRP A 556 13.02 15.96 40.28
C TRP A 556 14.32 15.21 40.00
N ASN A 557 14.76 14.40 40.97
CA ASN A 557 15.94 13.55 40.85
C ASN A 557 15.62 12.17 40.26
N SER A 558 14.34 11.83 40.05
CA SER A 558 13.96 10.59 39.40
C SER A 558 14.25 10.66 37.90
N SER A 559 14.48 9.50 37.30
CA SER A 559 14.52 9.38 35.86
C SER A 559 13.41 8.43 35.38
N PRO A 560 12.50 8.89 34.50
CA PRO A 560 12.42 10.24 33.93
C PRO A 560 11.87 11.26 34.95
N SER A 561 12.38 12.49 34.94
CA SER A 561 11.81 13.58 35.75
C SER A 561 10.60 14.22 35.04
N PRO A 562 9.70 14.92 35.76
CA PRO A 562 8.58 15.62 35.13
C PRO A 562 9.01 16.62 34.06
N GLN A 563 10.20 17.23 34.21
CA GLN A 563 10.76 18.13 33.21
C GLN A 563 11.19 17.39 31.93
N HIS A 564 11.76 16.18 32.03
CA HIS A 564 12.10 15.38 30.84
C HIS A 564 10.86 15.07 30.02
N LEU A 565 9.77 14.67 30.68
CA LEU A 565 8.49 14.37 30.02
C LEU A 565 7.87 15.63 29.39
N ALA A 566 7.84 16.75 30.12
CA ALA A 566 7.31 18.01 29.58
C ALA A 566 8.15 18.53 28.40
N ALA A 567 9.48 18.39 28.45
CA ALA A 567 10.38 18.80 27.38
C ALA A 567 10.29 17.90 26.14
N TYR A 568 10.16 16.59 26.33
CA TYR A 568 9.95 15.64 25.23
C TYR A 568 8.63 15.88 24.49
N HIS A 569 7.58 16.29 25.19
CA HIS A 569 6.27 16.60 24.58
C HIS A 569 6.06 18.08 24.22
N GLY A 570 7.03 18.95 24.55
CA GLY A 570 7.03 20.35 24.11
C GLY A 570 6.13 21.30 24.92
N HIS A 571 5.79 20.95 26.16
CA HIS A 571 4.88 21.74 27.01
C HIS A 571 5.61 22.90 27.69
N ASP A 572 5.78 24.00 26.97
CA ASP A 572 6.52 25.20 27.39
C ASP A 572 5.95 25.91 28.62
N GLU A 573 4.62 26.05 28.72
CA GLU A 573 3.99 26.62 29.92
C GLU A 573 4.21 25.77 31.18
N VAL A 574 4.16 24.44 31.03
CA VAL A 574 4.42 23.50 32.13
C VAL A 574 5.88 23.56 32.53
N LEU A 575 6.81 23.62 31.58
CA LEU A 575 8.24 23.81 31.84
C LEU A 575 8.50 25.12 32.58
N SER A 576 7.87 26.23 32.17
CA SER A 576 7.98 27.51 32.86
C SER A 576 7.50 27.42 34.31
N LEU A 577 6.39 26.71 34.54
CA LEU A 577 5.82 26.55 35.88
C LEU A 577 6.72 25.67 36.76
N LEU A 578 7.18 24.53 36.24
CA LEU A 578 8.13 23.65 36.94
C LEU A 578 9.42 24.41 37.26
N ALA A 579 10.00 25.14 36.30
CA ALA A 579 11.22 25.92 36.51
C ALA A 579 11.07 26.99 37.61
N LYS A 580 9.90 27.65 37.72
CA LYS A 580 9.63 28.63 38.78
C LYS A 580 9.62 28.02 40.19
N HIS A 581 9.11 26.80 40.34
CA HIS A 581 9.02 26.13 41.65
C HIS A 581 10.37 25.57 42.13
N LEU A 582 11.32 25.32 41.24
CA LEU A 582 12.66 24.82 41.58
C LEU A 582 13.69 25.91 41.92
N ALA A 583 13.39 27.18 41.68
CA ALA A 583 14.35 28.27 41.58
C ALA A 583 15.27 28.58 42.80
N PRO A 584 15.05 28.13 44.06
CA PRO A 584 15.99 28.50 45.11
C PRO A 584 17.17 27.54 45.37
N GLU A 585 17.14 26.25 44.98
CA GLU A 585 18.06 25.26 45.61
C GLU A 585 18.82 24.25 44.71
N SER A 586 18.69 24.23 43.38
CA SER A 586 19.47 23.27 42.55
C SER A 586 19.51 23.62 41.04
N PRO A 587 20.61 23.34 40.30
CA PRO A 587 20.64 23.40 38.84
C PRO A 587 19.91 22.19 38.21
N ALA A 588 18.65 21.96 38.58
CA ALA A 588 17.90 20.77 38.17
C ALA A 588 17.58 20.70 36.66
N ASN A 589 17.72 21.82 35.92
CA ASN A 589 17.68 21.81 34.45
C ASN A 589 18.86 21.03 33.82
N SER A 590 19.85 20.63 34.62
CA SER A 590 20.99 19.79 34.24
C SER A 590 20.85 18.34 34.69
N ALA A 591 19.75 17.96 35.36
CA ALA A 591 19.51 16.56 35.71
C ALA A 591 19.45 15.73 34.43
N ALA A 592 20.30 14.72 34.34
CA ALA A 592 20.39 13.83 33.20
C ALA A 592 19.65 12.52 33.48
N ASP A 593 19.03 11.96 32.45
CA ASP A 593 18.55 10.58 32.47
C ASP A 593 19.74 9.57 32.53
N PRO A 594 19.49 8.25 32.70
CA PRO A 594 20.53 7.22 32.70
C PRO A 594 21.44 7.24 31.46
N GLN A 595 20.95 7.80 30.34
CA GLN A 595 21.71 7.95 29.10
C GLN A 595 22.47 9.29 29.03
N GLY A 596 22.48 10.09 30.09
CA GLY A 596 23.16 11.39 30.12
C GLY A 596 22.38 12.53 29.46
N ARG A 597 21.14 12.31 29.03
CA ARG A 597 20.35 13.32 28.31
C ARG A 597 19.62 14.21 29.29
N THR A 598 19.81 15.51 29.12
CA THR A 598 19.03 16.57 29.79
C THR A 598 17.69 16.84 29.09
N PRO A 599 16.73 17.52 29.74
CA PRO A 599 15.47 17.93 29.10
C PRO A 599 15.68 18.75 27.82
N LEU A 600 16.77 19.53 27.75
CA LEU A 600 17.12 20.29 26.55
C LEU A 600 17.40 19.38 25.35
N HIS A 601 18.12 18.26 25.54
CA HIS A 601 18.40 17.31 24.47
C HIS A 601 17.10 16.74 23.89
N LEU A 602 16.16 16.37 24.76
CA LEU A 602 14.87 15.81 24.35
C LEU A 602 14.02 16.85 23.59
N ALA A 603 13.93 18.09 24.10
CA ALA A 603 13.23 19.18 23.43
C ALA A 603 13.88 19.54 22.08
N ALA A 604 15.22 19.49 22.01
CA ALA A 604 15.97 19.77 20.79
C ALA A 604 15.77 18.69 19.73
N HIS A 605 15.75 17.42 20.14
CA HIS A 605 15.50 16.28 19.26
C HIS A 605 14.10 16.35 18.63
N GLN A 606 13.08 16.68 19.43
CA GLN A 606 11.69 16.79 18.99
C GLN A 606 11.35 18.13 18.30
N GLY A 607 12.24 19.13 18.37
CA GLY A 607 12.07 20.40 17.66
C GLY A 607 11.18 21.42 18.35
N HIS A 608 10.93 21.26 19.65
CA HIS A 608 10.01 22.13 20.39
C HIS A 608 10.62 23.48 20.72
N LEU A 609 10.49 24.44 19.80
CA LEU A 609 11.08 25.79 19.92
C LEU A 609 10.65 26.55 21.19
N GLY A 610 9.37 26.50 21.56
CA GLY A 610 8.86 27.14 22.78
C GLY A 610 9.51 26.56 24.03
N ALA A 611 9.51 25.23 24.14
CA ALA A 611 10.15 24.51 25.24
C ALA A 611 11.65 24.83 25.33
N VAL A 612 12.37 24.81 24.20
CA VAL A 612 13.79 25.17 24.15
C VAL A 612 14.02 26.60 24.63
N LYS A 613 13.23 27.59 24.16
CA LYS A 613 13.34 28.97 24.65
C LYS A 613 13.10 29.08 26.14
N THR A 614 12.05 28.45 26.66
CA THR A 614 11.76 28.47 28.12
C THR A 614 12.89 27.85 28.94
N LEU A 615 13.52 26.77 28.45
CA LEU A 615 14.67 26.15 29.09
C LEU A 615 15.90 27.06 29.01
N LEU A 616 16.16 27.72 27.88
CA LEU A 616 17.29 28.66 27.72
C LEU A 616 17.13 29.92 28.58
N ASP A 617 15.91 30.41 28.75
CA ASP A 617 15.62 31.59 29.58
C ASP A 617 15.67 31.28 31.08
N SER A 618 15.58 30.01 31.47
CA SER A 618 15.62 29.58 32.86
C SER A 618 17.06 29.53 33.42
N SER A 619 17.23 29.96 34.68
CA SER A 619 18.54 29.97 35.35
C SER A 619 19.07 28.54 35.53
N GLY A 620 20.18 28.20 34.88
CA GLY A 620 20.88 26.92 35.06
C GLY A 620 20.86 25.96 33.86
N CYS A 621 20.48 26.41 32.66
CA CYS A 621 20.61 25.60 31.44
C CYS A 621 22.09 25.46 31.01
N ALA A 622 22.61 24.23 30.99
CA ALA A 622 23.97 23.92 30.56
C ALA A 622 23.98 23.36 29.13
N LEU A 623 24.26 24.24 28.15
CA LEU A 623 24.35 23.89 26.72
C LEU A 623 25.50 22.93 26.39
N GLU A 624 26.53 22.92 27.25
CA GLU A 624 27.76 22.15 27.08
C GLU A 624 27.60 20.66 27.47
N MET A 625 26.50 20.32 28.14
CA MET A 625 26.24 18.93 28.54
C MET A 625 26.10 18.06 27.30
N VAL A 626 26.74 16.90 27.34
CA VAL A 626 26.68 15.88 26.30
C VAL A 626 25.99 14.63 26.84
N ASP A 627 25.29 13.91 25.97
CA ASP A 627 24.78 12.60 26.32
C ASP A 627 25.91 11.56 26.52
N GLY A 628 25.59 10.48 27.22
CA GLY A 628 26.52 9.38 27.48
C GLY A 628 26.60 8.35 26.35
N LEU A 629 25.76 8.46 25.32
CA LEU A 629 25.68 7.49 24.21
C LEU A 629 26.58 7.89 23.04
N PHE A 630 26.42 9.10 22.52
CA PHE A 630 27.12 9.57 21.33
C PHE A 630 28.04 10.76 21.60
N GLY A 631 27.98 11.35 22.81
CA GLY A 631 28.62 12.62 23.10
C GLY A 631 27.87 13.79 22.48
N TRP A 632 26.57 13.66 22.25
CA TRP A 632 25.77 14.69 21.58
C TRP A 632 25.31 15.75 22.58
N ASN A 633 25.58 17.01 22.24
CA ASN A 633 24.94 18.16 22.88
C ASN A 633 23.61 18.54 22.18
N GLY A 634 22.91 19.54 22.71
CA GLY A 634 21.64 20.02 22.13
C GLY A 634 21.74 20.46 20.66
N LEU A 635 22.89 21.00 20.22
CA LEU A 635 23.10 21.38 18.81
C LEU A 635 23.22 20.16 17.90
N HIS A 636 23.88 19.08 18.32
CA HIS A 636 23.93 17.83 17.56
C HIS A 636 22.54 17.26 17.33
N TYR A 637 21.72 17.20 18.38
CA TYR A 637 20.33 16.73 18.28
C TYR A 637 19.50 17.61 17.35
N ALA A 638 19.59 18.95 17.49
CA ALA A 638 18.85 19.88 16.64
C ALA A 638 19.30 19.83 15.17
N ALA A 639 20.60 19.67 14.92
CA ALA A 639 21.17 19.59 13.58
C ALA A 639 20.87 18.25 12.90
N ALA A 640 20.95 17.14 13.64
CA ALA A 640 20.61 15.81 13.16
C ALA A 640 19.12 15.64 12.86
N ALA A 641 18.23 16.37 13.57
CA ALA A 641 16.79 16.36 13.31
C ALA A 641 16.31 17.48 12.37
N GLY A 642 17.19 18.42 12.00
CA GLY A 642 16.90 19.49 11.04
C GLY A 642 16.08 20.66 11.58
N HIS A 643 16.01 20.85 12.90
CA HIS A 643 15.17 21.87 13.53
C HIS A 643 15.83 23.24 13.52
N VAL A 644 15.73 23.96 12.40
CA VAL A 644 16.39 25.26 12.14
C VAL A 644 16.05 26.31 13.21
N GLY A 645 14.77 26.41 13.61
CA GLY A 645 14.34 27.37 14.63
C GLY A 645 14.94 27.11 16.01
N VAL A 646 15.06 25.83 16.39
CA VAL A 646 15.73 25.40 17.63
C VAL A 646 17.22 25.68 17.56
N LEU A 647 17.87 25.33 16.44
CA LEU A 647 19.27 25.59 16.20
C LEU A 647 19.59 27.09 16.29
N GLN A 648 18.71 27.93 15.74
CA GLN A 648 18.78 29.38 15.87
C GLN A 648 18.58 29.87 17.30
N ALA A 649 17.61 29.34 18.04
CA ALA A 649 17.45 29.73 19.44
C ALA A 649 18.70 29.39 20.28
N MET A 650 19.30 28.22 20.06
CA MET A 650 20.49 27.77 20.77
C MET A 650 21.74 28.57 20.40
N LEU A 651 22.04 28.75 19.10
CA LEU A 651 23.26 29.45 18.65
C LEU A 651 23.30 30.92 19.08
N TRP A 652 22.15 31.58 19.16
CA TRP A 652 22.05 32.98 19.59
C TRP A 652 21.89 33.15 21.11
N SER A 653 21.76 32.05 21.86
CA SER A 653 21.74 32.09 23.33
C SER A 653 23.14 32.27 23.93
N ARG A 654 23.21 32.60 25.23
CA ARG A 654 24.47 32.76 25.95
C ARG A 654 25.22 31.42 25.99
N GLY A 655 26.41 31.36 25.40
CA GLY A 655 27.25 30.15 25.38
C GLY A 655 27.01 29.21 24.19
N GLY A 656 26.10 29.51 23.25
CA GLY A 656 25.82 28.64 22.11
C GLY A 656 26.85 28.72 20.97
N ARG A 657 27.38 29.91 20.65
CA ARG A 657 28.33 30.09 19.53
C ARG A 657 29.62 29.26 19.63
N PRO A 658 30.26 29.12 20.80
CA PRO A 658 31.47 28.29 20.94
C PRO A 658 31.25 26.80 20.62
N LEU A 659 30.00 26.32 20.63
CA LEU A 659 29.66 24.92 20.42
C LEU A 659 29.37 24.57 18.95
N ILE A 660 29.51 25.53 18.03
CA ILE A 660 29.16 25.33 16.60
C ILE A 660 29.94 24.19 15.94
N ASP A 661 31.23 24.04 16.27
CA ASP A 661 32.12 22.97 15.80
C ASP A 661 32.44 21.99 16.94
N SER A 662 31.54 21.84 17.90
CA SER A 662 31.69 20.82 18.95
C SER A 662 31.76 19.43 18.31
N ALA A 663 32.71 18.61 18.79
CA ALA A 663 32.91 17.26 18.34
C ALA A 663 32.13 16.27 19.23
N ASP A 664 31.41 15.34 18.62
CA ASP A 664 30.85 14.18 19.32
C ASP A 664 31.91 13.09 19.57
N ALA A 665 31.51 11.93 20.10
CA ALA A 665 32.42 10.80 20.38
C ALA A 665 33.10 10.21 19.12
N HIS A 666 32.65 10.57 17.91
CA HIS A 666 33.24 10.17 16.63
C HIS A 666 33.86 11.35 15.88
N ASP A 667 34.16 12.45 16.57
CA ASP A 667 34.65 13.72 16.02
C ASP A 667 33.71 14.34 14.95
N ARG A 668 32.41 14.01 15.00
CA ARG A 668 31.44 14.60 14.08
C ARG A 668 30.95 15.93 14.62
N THR A 669 30.86 16.93 13.75
CA THR A 669 30.27 18.23 14.09
C THR A 669 28.77 18.25 13.82
N PRO A 670 28.01 19.20 14.39
CA PRO A 670 26.60 19.40 14.06
C PRO A 670 26.37 19.58 12.55
N LEU A 671 27.29 20.26 11.85
CA LEU A 671 27.23 20.42 10.40
C LEU A 671 27.32 19.07 9.67
N MET A 672 28.18 18.16 10.12
CA MET A 672 28.27 16.82 9.54
C MET A 672 26.98 16.03 9.69
N LEU A 673 26.31 16.12 10.85
CA LEU A 673 25.04 15.43 11.08
C LEU A 673 23.91 16.03 10.23
N ALA A 674 23.83 17.37 10.13
CA ALA A 674 22.89 18.04 9.25
C ALA A 674 23.10 17.65 7.76
N ALA A 675 24.36 17.62 7.32
CA ALA A 675 24.74 17.21 5.97
C ALA A 675 24.46 15.73 5.71
N GLN A 676 24.70 14.86 6.72
CA GLN A 676 24.45 13.42 6.65
C GLN A 676 22.96 13.10 6.52
N ASN A 677 22.08 13.87 7.16
CA ASN A 677 20.63 13.63 7.13
C ASN A 677 19.89 14.50 6.11
N GLY A 678 20.60 15.30 5.31
CA GLY A 678 20.02 16.07 4.21
C GLY A 678 19.27 17.34 4.63
N HIS A 679 19.54 17.87 5.83
CA HIS A 679 18.88 19.07 6.33
C HIS A 679 19.51 20.35 5.78
N LEU A 680 19.16 20.71 4.54
CA LEU A 680 19.72 21.84 3.80
C LEU A 680 19.71 23.15 4.58
N GLU A 681 18.56 23.53 5.15
CA GLU A 681 18.42 24.82 5.83
C GLU A 681 19.14 24.85 7.19
N ALA A 682 19.28 23.70 7.86
CA ALA A 682 20.10 23.57 9.06
C ALA A 682 21.60 23.72 8.71
N ALA A 683 22.06 23.04 7.65
CA ALA A 683 23.43 23.18 7.16
C ALA A 683 23.73 24.61 6.69
N ARG A 684 22.80 25.25 5.97
CA ARG A 684 22.89 26.66 5.54
C ARG A 684 23.04 27.59 6.75
N LEU A 685 22.23 27.38 7.79
CA LEU A 685 22.28 28.18 9.00
C LEU A 685 23.63 28.05 9.71
N LEU A 686 24.12 26.82 9.90
CA LEU A 686 25.42 26.55 10.53
C LEU A 686 26.57 27.21 9.77
N LEU A 687 26.61 27.05 8.44
CA LEU A 687 27.64 27.66 7.60
C LEU A 687 27.55 29.20 7.59
N LYS A 688 26.33 29.76 7.63
CA LYS A 688 26.14 31.22 7.74
C LYS A 688 26.66 31.78 9.07
N VAL A 689 26.60 31.00 10.15
CA VAL A 689 27.10 31.41 11.48
C VAL A 689 28.61 31.18 11.60
N GLY A 690 29.21 30.39 10.71
CA GLY A 690 30.66 30.21 10.59
C GLY A 690 31.18 28.81 10.93
N ALA A 691 30.34 27.76 10.84
CA ALA A 691 30.77 26.38 11.02
C ALA A 691 31.83 25.98 9.99
N ASP A 692 32.85 25.21 10.40
CA ASP A 692 33.92 24.76 9.50
C ASP A 692 33.48 23.50 8.71
N SER A 693 33.47 23.63 7.37
CA SER A 693 33.11 22.55 6.45
C SER A 693 34.21 21.50 6.24
N GLN A 694 35.45 21.78 6.66
CA GLN A 694 36.63 20.95 6.40
C GLN A 694 37.03 20.06 7.58
N MET A 695 36.36 20.18 8.72
CA MET A 695 36.64 19.35 9.89
C MET A 695 36.54 17.86 9.52
N PRO A 696 37.51 17.03 9.90
CA PRO A 696 37.44 15.58 9.71
C PRO A 696 36.76 14.89 10.89
N ASP A 697 36.00 13.82 10.62
CA ASP A 697 35.60 12.84 11.65
C ASP A 697 36.75 11.84 11.95
N VAL A 698 36.50 10.87 12.84
CA VAL A 698 37.46 9.77 13.17
C VAL A 698 37.95 8.98 11.93
N TYR A 699 37.21 9.02 10.82
CA TYR A 699 37.57 8.36 9.55
C TYR A 699 38.12 9.34 8.51
N GLU A 700 38.49 10.55 8.92
CA GLU A 700 38.95 11.65 8.06
C GLU A 700 37.90 12.11 7.03
N ARG A 701 36.61 11.88 7.30
CA ARG A 701 35.50 12.28 6.42
C ARG A 701 34.99 13.65 6.82
N THR A 702 34.93 14.54 5.84
CA THR A 702 34.32 15.87 5.96
C THR A 702 32.79 15.81 5.82
N ALA A 703 32.11 16.93 6.09
CA ALA A 703 30.66 17.05 5.86
C ALA A 703 30.26 16.72 4.41
N LEU A 704 31.12 17.04 3.43
CA LEU A 704 30.91 16.74 2.02
C LEU A 704 30.89 15.23 1.74
N HIS A 705 31.78 14.46 2.37
CA HIS A 705 31.79 13.00 2.24
C HIS A 705 30.48 12.37 2.72
N ARG A 706 29.94 12.87 3.84
CA ARG A 706 28.69 12.36 4.42
C ARG A 706 27.47 12.74 3.60
N ALA A 707 27.38 13.99 3.12
CA ALA A 707 26.33 14.41 2.19
C ALA A 707 26.37 13.58 0.90
N ALA A 708 27.56 13.36 0.35
CA ALA A 708 27.78 12.58 -0.85
C ALA A 708 27.40 11.11 -0.69
N ALA A 709 27.79 10.47 0.43
CA ALA A 709 27.48 9.07 0.71
C ALA A 709 25.97 8.79 0.81
N ASN A 710 25.19 9.75 1.31
CA ASN A 710 23.74 9.61 1.47
C ASN A 710 22.92 10.25 0.33
N GLY A 711 23.58 10.83 -0.67
CA GLY A 711 22.88 11.32 -1.87
C GLY A 711 22.20 12.67 -1.70
N HIS A 712 22.60 13.47 -0.69
CA HIS A 712 22.00 14.79 -0.45
C HIS A 712 22.64 15.83 -1.37
N ASP A 713 22.07 15.95 -2.56
CA ASP A 713 22.50 16.80 -3.67
C ASP A 713 22.51 18.28 -3.32
N ASP A 714 21.47 18.79 -2.65
CA ASP A 714 21.39 20.20 -2.28
C ASP A 714 22.40 20.57 -1.18
N CYS A 715 22.59 19.70 -0.18
CA CYS A 715 23.63 19.87 0.83
C CYS A 715 25.03 19.82 0.19
N THR A 716 25.24 18.91 -0.76
CA THR A 716 26.50 18.78 -1.50
C THR A 716 26.79 20.06 -2.29
N GLU A 717 25.82 20.59 -3.02
CA GLU A 717 25.95 21.83 -3.78
C GLU A 717 26.24 23.03 -2.87
N LEU A 718 25.55 23.11 -1.74
CA LEU A 718 25.75 24.17 -0.77
C LEU A 718 27.16 24.14 -0.16
N LEU A 719 27.64 22.96 0.23
CA LEU A 719 29.00 22.78 0.76
C LEU A 719 30.06 23.18 -0.27
N ILE A 720 29.90 22.77 -1.53
CA ILE A 720 30.81 23.14 -2.62
C ILE A 720 30.81 24.67 -2.83
N LYS A 721 29.64 25.31 -2.84
CA LYS A 721 29.52 26.77 -2.99
C LYS A 721 30.24 27.55 -1.88
N VAL A 722 30.29 27.00 -0.66
CA VAL A 722 30.98 27.61 0.49
C VAL A 722 32.49 27.31 0.50
N GLY A 723 32.98 26.47 -0.43
CA GLY A 723 34.40 26.15 -0.58
C GLY A 723 34.84 24.85 0.10
N ALA A 724 33.92 23.92 0.38
CA ALA A 724 34.27 22.58 0.81
C ALA A 724 35.14 21.88 -0.25
N ASN A 725 36.20 21.17 0.15
CA ASN A 725 37.15 20.60 -0.79
C ASN A 725 36.62 19.27 -1.35
N PRO A 726 36.28 19.17 -2.66
CA PRO A 726 35.82 17.91 -3.26
C PRO A 726 36.92 16.86 -3.39
N LEU A 727 38.19 17.29 -3.26
CA LEU A 727 39.38 16.43 -3.30
C LEU A 727 39.90 16.07 -1.90
N ALA A 728 39.14 16.34 -0.85
CA ALA A 728 39.45 15.83 0.48
C ALA A 728 39.44 14.29 0.47
N ARG A 729 40.35 13.67 1.21
CA ARG A 729 40.53 12.21 1.26
C ARG A 729 40.16 11.68 2.63
N ASP A 730 39.40 10.58 2.66
CA ASP A 730 39.17 9.80 3.87
C ASP A 730 40.39 8.92 4.23
N PHE A 731 40.31 8.20 5.35
CA PHE A 731 41.37 7.29 5.81
C PHE A 731 41.75 6.18 4.81
N ARG A 732 40.85 5.85 3.86
CA ARG A 732 41.10 4.89 2.76
C ARG A 732 41.58 5.59 1.49
N LYS A 733 41.94 6.87 1.57
CA LYS A 733 42.32 7.73 0.45
C LYS A 733 41.20 7.92 -0.59
N ARG A 734 39.94 7.74 -0.20
CA ARG A 734 38.77 7.93 -1.07
C ARG A 734 38.30 9.37 -1.00
N HIS A 735 37.94 9.90 -2.16
CA HIS A 735 37.22 11.18 -2.29
C HIS A 735 35.70 10.98 -2.13
N ALA A 736 34.96 12.07 -1.94
CA ALA A 736 33.50 12.08 -1.93
C ALA A 736 32.88 11.41 -3.19
N LEU A 737 33.53 11.56 -4.36
CA LEU A 737 33.13 10.92 -5.62
C LEU A 737 33.12 9.38 -5.55
N HIS A 738 34.03 8.76 -4.78
CA HIS A 738 34.03 7.30 -4.60
C HIS A 738 32.82 6.85 -3.77
N MET A 739 32.34 7.69 -2.85
CA MET A 739 31.17 7.40 -2.04
C MET A 739 29.89 7.52 -2.85
N THR A 740 29.76 8.55 -3.69
CA THR A 740 28.59 8.67 -4.58
C THR A 740 28.54 7.51 -5.58
N ALA A 741 29.68 7.12 -6.14
CA ALA A 741 29.79 5.99 -7.06
C ALA A 741 29.53 4.63 -6.39
N ALA A 742 29.89 4.46 -5.11
CA ALA A 742 29.60 3.25 -4.35
C ALA A 742 28.14 3.16 -3.90
N CYS A 743 27.44 4.29 -3.79
CA CYS A 743 26.05 4.34 -3.34
C CYS A 743 25.03 4.59 -4.49
N GLY A 744 25.49 4.94 -5.69
CA GLY A 744 24.65 5.10 -6.88
C GLY A 744 23.94 6.44 -7.00
N HIS A 745 24.44 7.47 -6.34
CA HIS A 745 23.78 8.77 -6.32
C HIS A 745 24.11 9.59 -7.56
N GLU A 746 23.25 9.54 -8.58
CA GLU A 746 23.49 10.16 -9.90
C GLU A 746 23.64 11.69 -9.83
N ALA A 747 22.73 12.39 -9.15
CA ALA A 747 22.70 13.85 -9.10
C ALA A 747 23.89 14.42 -8.31
N THR A 748 24.23 13.82 -7.18
CA THR A 748 25.44 14.22 -6.43
C THR A 748 26.71 13.93 -7.20
N THR A 749 26.76 12.81 -7.95
CA THR A 749 27.89 12.47 -8.81
C THR A 749 28.10 13.54 -9.89
N ASP A 750 27.04 13.95 -10.59
CA ASP A 750 27.13 15.01 -11.61
C ASP A 750 27.55 16.37 -11.02
N ARG A 751 26.97 16.75 -9.86
CA ARG A 751 27.33 17.98 -9.14
C ARG A 751 28.80 17.98 -8.69
N LEU A 752 29.30 16.86 -8.17
CA LEU A 752 30.72 16.72 -7.78
C LEU A 752 31.63 16.74 -9.00
N LEU A 753 31.29 16.04 -10.08
CA LEU A 753 32.07 16.06 -11.33
C LEU A 753 32.15 17.47 -11.92
N THR A 754 31.05 18.22 -11.88
CA THR A 754 31.02 19.62 -12.31
C THR A 754 31.91 20.51 -11.46
N ALA A 755 31.91 20.32 -10.13
CA ALA A 755 32.74 21.08 -9.20
C ALA A 755 34.24 20.76 -9.31
N ILE A 756 34.57 19.50 -9.59
CA ILE A 756 35.96 19.03 -9.79
C ILE A 756 36.52 19.57 -11.13
N GLY A 757 35.67 19.78 -12.14
CA GLY A 757 36.07 20.26 -13.45
C GLY A 757 37.00 19.29 -14.19
N ASN A 758 37.88 19.81 -15.05
CA ASN A 758 38.83 19.02 -15.85
C ASN A 758 40.12 18.66 -15.09
N ASN A 759 40.08 18.60 -13.75
CA ASN A 759 41.28 18.30 -12.97
C ASN A 759 41.72 16.84 -13.21
N PRO A 760 42.92 16.60 -13.81
CA PRO A 760 43.37 15.25 -14.14
C PRO A 760 43.63 14.38 -12.90
N GLU A 761 43.87 14.98 -11.72
CA GLU A 761 44.14 14.25 -10.48
C GLU A 761 42.90 13.53 -9.91
N ALA A 762 41.70 14.04 -10.17
CA ALA A 762 40.46 13.47 -9.65
C ALA A 762 39.99 12.26 -10.49
N ALA A 763 40.21 12.33 -11.80
CA ALA A 763 39.84 11.31 -12.79
C ALA A 763 40.63 10.00 -12.63
N ALA A 764 41.92 10.13 -12.33
CA ALA A 764 42.83 9.01 -12.09
C ALA A 764 42.96 8.67 -10.59
N SER A 765 42.13 9.28 -9.74
CA SER A 765 42.20 9.01 -8.31
C SER A 765 41.80 7.57 -8.01
N ILE A 766 42.62 6.94 -7.18
CA ILE A 766 42.41 5.60 -6.64
C ILE A 766 42.36 5.64 -5.13
N ASP A 767 41.60 4.73 -4.55
CA ASP A 767 41.64 4.46 -3.12
C ASP A 767 42.97 3.77 -2.72
N ALA A 768 43.15 3.51 -1.43
CA ALA A 768 44.33 2.83 -0.91
C ALA A 768 44.54 1.40 -1.47
N LYS A 769 43.51 0.79 -2.08
CA LYS A 769 43.55 -0.54 -2.70
C LYS A 769 43.66 -0.49 -4.22
N GLY A 770 43.73 0.70 -4.82
CA GLY A 770 43.86 0.88 -6.28
C GLY A 770 42.53 0.90 -7.05
N TYR A 771 41.38 1.01 -6.39
CA TYR A 771 40.06 1.12 -7.03
C TYR A 771 39.66 2.58 -7.25
N SER A 772 39.25 2.90 -8.48
CA SER A 772 38.66 4.20 -8.82
C SER A 772 37.14 4.23 -8.59
N ALA A 773 36.54 5.42 -8.63
CA ALA A 773 35.08 5.58 -8.55
C ALA A 773 34.34 4.74 -9.63
N LEU A 774 34.90 4.60 -10.83
CA LEU A 774 34.32 3.78 -11.90
C LEU A 774 34.28 2.28 -11.52
N HIS A 775 35.25 1.77 -10.76
CA HIS A 775 35.22 0.39 -10.28
C HIS A 775 34.05 0.17 -9.32
N TYR A 776 33.81 1.11 -8.40
CA TYR A 776 32.68 1.04 -7.47
C TYR A 776 31.34 1.09 -8.20
N ALA A 777 31.17 2.03 -9.14
CA ALA A 777 29.94 2.13 -9.93
C ALA A 777 29.68 0.88 -10.77
N ALA A 778 30.73 0.34 -11.43
CA ALA A 778 30.65 -0.86 -12.24
C ALA A 778 30.38 -2.12 -11.39
N TYR A 779 30.97 -2.22 -10.20
CA TYR A 779 30.79 -3.36 -9.30
C TYR A 779 29.39 -3.44 -8.68
N HIS A 780 28.75 -2.28 -8.44
CA HIS A 780 27.39 -2.22 -7.88
C HIS A 780 26.29 -2.09 -8.95
N GLY A 781 26.66 -1.91 -10.22
CA GLY A 781 25.70 -1.87 -11.33
C GLY A 781 25.02 -0.52 -11.52
N PHE A 782 25.61 0.58 -11.06
CA PHE A 782 25.03 1.92 -11.19
C PHE A 782 25.30 2.52 -12.58
N THR A 783 24.47 2.13 -13.55
CA THR A 783 24.58 2.48 -14.97
C THR A 783 24.74 3.97 -15.22
N ARG A 784 23.89 4.81 -14.62
CA ARG A 784 23.94 6.25 -14.83
C ARG A 784 25.20 6.89 -14.25
N CYS A 785 25.67 6.41 -13.10
CA CYS A 785 26.96 6.83 -12.55
C CYS A 785 28.12 6.42 -13.46
N VAL A 786 28.08 5.20 -14.03
CA VAL A 786 29.06 4.75 -15.03
C VAL A 786 29.05 5.66 -16.25
N GLU A 787 27.87 5.97 -16.79
CA GLU A 787 27.72 6.86 -17.94
C GLU A 787 28.26 8.27 -17.66
N LEU A 788 27.89 8.89 -16.53
CA LEU A 788 28.38 10.22 -16.13
C LEU A 788 29.90 10.24 -15.95
N LEU A 789 30.47 9.20 -15.34
CA LEU A 789 31.91 9.07 -15.17
C LEU A 789 32.63 8.89 -16.52
N LEU A 790 32.06 8.13 -17.45
CA LEU A 790 32.61 7.90 -18.80
C LEU A 790 32.48 9.14 -19.71
N GLN A 791 31.38 9.89 -19.62
CA GLN A 791 31.17 11.11 -20.42
C GLN A 791 32.24 12.18 -20.16
N ARG A 792 32.67 12.32 -18.90
CA ARG A 792 33.74 13.26 -18.52
C ARG A 792 35.14 12.65 -18.66
N HIS A 793 35.26 11.33 -18.54
CA HIS A 793 36.52 10.60 -18.63
C HIS A 793 36.37 9.37 -19.53
N PRO A 794 36.38 9.54 -20.87
CA PRO A 794 36.41 8.41 -21.78
C PRO A 794 37.70 7.61 -21.53
N PRO A 795 37.68 6.28 -21.65
CA PRO A 795 38.88 5.47 -21.51
C PRO A 795 39.75 5.65 -22.77
N THR A 796 40.35 6.84 -22.92
CA THR A 796 41.26 7.11 -24.04
C THR A 796 42.63 6.50 -23.74
N PRO A 797 43.25 5.79 -24.70
CA PRO A 797 44.67 5.50 -24.63
C PRO A 797 45.44 6.84 -24.76
N PRO A 798 46.44 7.13 -23.90
CA PRO A 798 47.23 8.33 -24.07
C PRO A 798 47.99 8.28 -25.40
N ALA A 799 48.14 9.44 -26.05
CA ALA A 799 49.00 9.60 -27.22
C ALA A 799 50.43 9.12 -26.91
N PRO A 800 51.14 8.51 -27.87
CA PRO A 800 52.46 7.93 -27.63
C PRO A 800 53.50 9.01 -27.30
N PRO A 801 54.24 8.93 -26.18
CA PRO A 801 55.44 9.70 -25.96
C PRO A 801 56.65 9.05 -26.66
N ALA A 802 57.60 9.89 -27.10
CA ALA A 802 58.70 9.56 -28.00
C ALA A 802 59.86 8.72 -27.41
N SER A 803 59.66 7.96 -26.33
CA SER A 803 60.74 7.17 -25.71
C SER A 803 60.25 5.77 -25.37
N GLY A 804 60.87 4.77 -25.99
CA GLY A 804 60.46 3.37 -26.04
C GLY A 804 60.57 2.57 -24.74
N GLU A 805 59.83 2.95 -23.71
CA GLU A 805 59.51 2.09 -22.58
C GLU A 805 57.99 2.03 -22.40
N GLN A 806 57.37 1.05 -23.05
CA GLN A 806 55.91 0.88 -23.12
C GLN A 806 55.35 0.13 -21.89
N LYS A 807 54.53 0.78 -21.07
CA LYS A 807 53.44 0.12 -20.31
C LYS A 807 52.19 1.01 -20.34
N PRO A 808 51.01 0.52 -20.78
CA PRO A 808 49.76 1.28 -20.78
C PRO A 808 49.27 1.54 -19.35
N VAL A 809 48.73 2.74 -19.10
CA VAL A 809 48.45 3.31 -17.76
C VAL A 809 47.47 2.49 -16.91
N TRP A 810 46.62 1.65 -17.52
CA TRP A 810 45.72 0.74 -16.81
C TRP A 810 46.43 -0.33 -15.96
N ARG A 811 47.71 -0.62 -16.24
CA ARG A 811 48.50 -1.63 -15.51
C ARG A 811 49.17 -1.12 -14.24
N ALA A 812 49.08 0.17 -13.91
CA ALA A 812 49.57 0.69 -12.63
C ALA A 812 48.52 0.58 -11.50
N TRP A 813 47.33 0.10 -11.83
CA TRP A 813 46.14 0.08 -10.97
C TRP A 813 45.80 -1.35 -10.56
N ASN A 814 44.81 -1.50 -9.68
CA ASN A 814 44.43 -2.80 -9.16
C ASN A 814 44.27 -3.83 -10.28
N SER A 815 44.60 -5.09 -9.99
CA SER A 815 44.54 -6.21 -10.93
C SER A 815 43.23 -6.33 -11.71
N TYR A 816 42.09 -5.92 -11.14
CA TYR A 816 40.79 -5.99 -11.82
C TYR A 816 40.46 -4.67 -12.52
N SER A 817 40.06 -4.73 -13.79
CA SER A 817 39.49 -3.58 -14.49
C SER A 817 38.00 -3.37 -14.11
N PRO A 818 37.41 -2.17 -14.34
CA PRO A 818 35.99 -1.95 -14.10
C PRO A 818 35.10 -2.94 -14.88
N LEU A 819 35.55 -3.35 -16.07
CA LEU A 819 34.88 -4.37 -16.89
C LEU A 819 34.88 -5.75 -16.22
N HIS A 820 35.96 -6.13 -15.51
CA HIS A 820 35.96 -7.36 -14.70
C HIS A 820 34.95 -7.28 -13.55
N CYS A 821 34.84 -6.12 -12.90
CA CYS A 821 33.90 -5.91 -11.81
C CYS A 821 32.43 -6.01 -12.28
N ALA A 822 32.10 -5.37 -13.41
CA ALA A 822 30.75 -5.42 -13.98
C ALA A 822 30.41 -6.83 -14.50
N ALA A 823 31.32 -7.46 -15.25
CA ALA A 823 31.12 -8.80 -15.81
C ALA A 823 31.00 -9.87 -14.71
N GLY A 824 31.83 -9.80 -13.66
CA GLY A 824 31.79 -10.75 -12.54
C GLY A 824 30.60 -10.60 -11.60
N ARG A 825 29.81 -9.52 -11.73
CA ARG A 825 28.57 -9.29 -10.96
C ARG A 825 27.31 -9.38 -11.82
N GLY A 826 27.45 -9.57 -13.14
CA GLY A 826 26.32 -9.68 -14.06
C GLY A 826 25.61 -8.36 -14.32
N HIS A 827 26.35 -7.26 -14.34
CA HIS A 827 25.79 -5.94 -14.65
C HIS A 827 25.93 -5.65 -16.15
N ASP A 828 25.07 -6.27 -16.95
CA ASP A 828 25.16 -6.35 -18.41
C ASP A 828 25.15 -4.97 -19.08
N THR A 829 24.30 -4.05 -18.61
CA THR A 829 24.24 -2.66 -19.08
C THR A 829 25.53 -1.88 -18.79
N CYS A 830 26.16 -2.10 -17.62
CA CYS A 830 27.46 -1.52 -17.31
C CYS A 830 28.57 -2.13 -18.19
N VAL A 831 28.48 -3.43 -18.51
CA VAL A 831 29.38 -4.11 -19.45
C VAL A 831 29.26 -3.47 -20.84
N GLU A 832 28.04 -3.31 -21.35
CA GLU A 832 27.78 -2.67 -22.64
C GLU A 832 28.32 -1.23 -22.69
N LEU A 833 27.99 -0.39 -21.71
CA LEU A 833 28.47 1.00 -21.64
C LEU A 833 30.00 1.10 -21.58
N LEU A 834 30.67 0.21 -20.82
CA LEU A 834 32.13 0.17 -20.74
C LEU A 834 32.75 -0.26 -22.07
N LEU A 835 32.15 -1.24 -22.76
CA LEU A 835 32.62 -1.72 -24.07
C LEU A 835 32.43 -0.65 -25.16
N GLU A 836 31.28 0.01 -25.20
CA GLU A 836 31.01 1.14 -26.10
C GLU A 836 32.00 2.29 -25.89
N ALA A 837 32.38 2.55 -24.65
CA ALA A 837 33.36 3.57 -24.32
C ALA A 837 34.80 3.19 -24.74
N GLY A 838 35.06 1.94 -25.13
CA GLY A 838 36.38 1.46 -25.57
C GLY A 838 37.18 0.70 -24.51
N ALA A 839 36.54 0.12 -23.50
CA ALA A 839 37.22 -0.76 -22.54
C ALA A 839 37.86 -1.97 -23.24
N GLN A 840 39.04 -2.37 -22.77
CA GLN A 840 39.75 -3.53 -23.32
C GLN A 840 38.99 -4.83 -23.02
N VAL A 841 38.39 -5.43 -24.06
CA VAL A 841 37.59 -6.65 -23.98
C VAL A 841 38.38 -7.82 -23.41
N ASP A 842 39.61 -8.02 -23.87
CA ASP A 842 40.54 -9.06 -23.39
C ASP A 842 41.57 -8.50 -22.39
N GLY A 843 41.18 -7.51 -21.59
CA GLY A 843 42.03 -7.02 -20.50
C GLY A 843 42.33 -8.16 -19.53
N ARG A 844 43.59 -8.32 -19.11
CA ARG A 844 43.99 -9.40 -18.20
C ARG A 844 44.25 -8.91 -16.79
N ASP A 845 43.75 -9.63 -15.80
CA ASP A 845 44.06 -9.38 -14.40
C ASP A 845 45.43 -9.94 -13.97
N SER A 846 45.76 -9.87 -12.67
CA SER A 846 47.04 -10.38 -12.13
C SER A 846 47.19 -11.90 -12.23
N ARG A 847 46.10 -12.63 -12.46
CA ARG A 847 46.08 -14.07 -12.70
C ARG A 847 45.92 -14.40 -14.19
N GLY A 848 46.00 -13.40 -15.09
CA GLY A 848 45.83 -13.61 -16.52
C GLY A 848 44.39 -13.81 -16.98
N ARG A 849 43.39 -13.67 -16.10
CA ARG A 849 41.97 -13.88 -16.42
C ARG A 849 41.42 -12.67 -17.17
N THR A 850 40.50 -12.93 -18.09
CA THR A 850 39.76 -11.90 -18.84
C THR A 850 38.39 -11.62 -18.19
N PRO A 851 37.68 -10.54 -18.55
CA PRO A 851 36.30 -10.32 -18.11
C PRO A 851 35.37 -11.48 -18.46
N LEU A 852 35.64 -12.21 -19.55
CA LEU A 852 34.88 -13.41 -19.92
C LEU A 852 35.05 -14.53 -18.89
N HIS A 853 36.24 -14.69 -18.30
CA HIS A 853 36.45 -15.61 -17.17
C HIS A 853 35.62 -15.19 -15.95
N ALA A 854 35.53 -13.88 -15.68
CA ALA A 854 34.73 -13.35 -14.57
C ALA A 854 33.22 -13.59 -14.78
N ALA A 855 32.71 -13.35 -15.99
CA ALA A 855 31.31 -13.65 -16.34
C ALA A 855 31.00 -15.14 -16.26
N ALA A 856 31.89 -15.99 -16.81
CA ALA A 856 31.77 -17.45 -16.79
C ALA A 856 31.79 -18.01 -15.36
N HIS A 857 32.59 -17.41 -14.46
CA HIS A 857 32.62 -17.79 -13.05
C HIS A 857 31.29 -17.52 -12.31
N GLY A 858 30.62 -16.41 -12.66
CA GLY A 858 29.37 -15.95 -12.05
C GLY A 858 28.09 -16.49 -12.70
N ASP A 859 28.18 -17.27 -13.78
CA ASP A 859 27.05 -17.72 -14.62
C ASP A 859 26.28 -16.57 -15.30
N HIS A 860 26.96 -15.45 -15.56
CA HIS A 860 26.35 -14.25 -16.12
C HIS A 860 26.34 -14.31 -17.65
N CYS A 861 25.33 -15.00 -18.20
CA CYS A 861 25.22 -15.30 -19.62
C CYS A 861 25.09 -14.05 -20.49
N GLU A 862 24.29 -13.07 -20.09
CA GLU A 862 24.11 -11.84 -20.88
C GLU A 862 25.40 -11.01 -20.96
N ALA A 863 26.09 -10.79 -19.83
CA ALA A 863 27.44 -10.20 -19.82
C ALA A 863 28.43 -10.98 -20.69
N ALA A 864 28.40 -12.32 -20.64
CA ALA A 864 29.26 -13.16 -21.49
C ALA A 864 28.93 -13.02 -22.98
N SER A 865 27.64 -13.03 -23.36
CA SER A 865 27.16 -12.78 -24.71
C SER A 865 27.61 -11.43 -25.25
N LEU A 866 27.51 -10.37 -24.42
CA LEU A 866 27.96 -9.03 -24.79
C LEU A 866 29.47 -9.00 -25.02
N LEU A 867 30.27 -9.59 -24.13
CA LEU A 867 31.72 -9.68 -24.31
C LEU A 867 32.09 -10.39 -25.61
N LEU A 868 31.46 -11.53 -25.90
CA LEU A 868 31.69 -12.29 -27.15
C LEU A 868 31.29 -11.50 -28.39
N ARG A 869 30.15 -10.78 -28.35
CA ARG A 869 29.69 -9.92 -29.44
C ARG A 869 30.66 -8.78 -29.75
N TYR A 870 31.34 -8.25 -28.73
CA TYR A 870 32.38 -7.23 -28.87
C TYR A 870 33.78 -7.81 -29.15
N GLY A 871 33.87 -9.10 -29.47
CA GLY A 871 35.10 -9.75 -29.94
C GLY A 871 36.00 -10.33 -28.84
N ALA A 872 35.45 -10.66 -27.67
CA ALA A 872 36.20 -11.38 -26.64
C ALA A 872 36.72 -12.72 -27.17
N THR A 873 37.99 -13.02 -26.90
CA THR A 873 38.58 -14.31 -27.31
C THR A 873 38.11 -15.44 -26.38
N VAL A 874 37.53 -16.48 -26.96
CA VAL A 874 36.80 -17.54 -26.24
C VAL A 874 37.75 -18.44 -25.44
N ASP A 875 38.86 -18.87 -26.05
CA ASP A 875 39.80 -19.86 -25.48
C ASP A 875 41.05 -19.20 -24.88
N VAL A 876 40.91 -18.06 -24.21
CA VAL A 876 42.04 -17.46 -23.49
C VAL A 876 42.34 -18.29 -22.26
N ALA A 877 43.58 -18.76 -22.11
CA ALA A 877 44.05 -19.38 -20.89
C ALA A 877 44.53 -18.33 -19.88
N ASP A 878 44.11 -18.49 -18.62
CA ASP A 878 44.66 -17.77 -17.48
C ASP A 878 46.05 -18.32 -17.05
N ALA A 879 46.60 -17.83 -15.93
CA ALA A 879 47.92 -18.23 -15.45
C ALA A 879 48.00 -19.71 -15.01
N GLU A 880 46.87 -20.36 -14.74
CA GLU A 880 46.77 -21.78 -14.38
C GLU A 880 46.42 -22.66 -15.61
N GLY A 881 46.32 -22.05 -16.79
CA GLY A 881 45.92 -22.74 -18.03
C GLY A 881 44.40 -22.89 -18.18
N ALA A 882 43.60 -22.33 -17.27
CA ALA A 882 42.15 -22.46 -17.31
C ALA A 882 41.54 -21.49 -18.32
N THR A 883 40.67 -21.99 -19.20
CA THR A 883 39.84 -21.19 -20.10
C THR A 883 38.53 -20.80 -19.42
N PRO A 884 37.75 -19.84 -19.96
CA PRO A 884 36.41 -19.53 -19.45
C PRO A 884 35.51 -20.76 -19.36
N LEU A 885 35.60 -21.69 -20.33
CA LEU A 885 34.84 -22.94 -20.32
C LEU A 885 35.29 -23.88 -19.19
N LEU A 886 36.60 -24.03 -18.96
CA LEU A 886 37.14 -24.81 -17.85
C LEU A 886 36.65 -24.26 -16.50
N LEU A 887 36.66 -22.93 -16.33
CA LEU A 887 36.16 -22.29 -15.12
C LEU A 887 34.64 -22.42 -14.93
N ALA A 888 33.84 -22.29 -15.99
CA ALA A 888 32.40 -22.49 -15.93
C ALA A 888 32.04 -23.93 -15.53
N ALA A 889 32.71 -24.91 -16.16
CA ALA A 889 32.54 -26.32 -15.85
C ALA A 889 32.93 -26.64 -14.40
N GLY A 890 34.07 -26.14 -13.92
CA GLY A 890 34.55 -26.39 -12.55
C GLY A 890 33.75 -25.66 -11.46
N LYS A 891 32.86 -24.74 -11.81
CA LYS A 891 31.94 -24.05 -10.90
C LYS A 891 30.47 -24.46 -11.08
N ALA A 892 30.21 -25.51 -11.87
CA ALA A 892 28.87 -26.00 -12.18
C ALA A 892 27.94 -24.93 -12.80
N ARG A 893 28.46 -24.08 -13.68
CA ARG A 893 27.71 -23.01 -14.36
C ARG A 893 27.14 -23.52 -15.67
N ALA A 894 26.01 -24.22 -15.62
CA ALA A 894 25.43 -24.90 -16.78
C ALA A 894 25.06 -23.94 -17.92
N ALA A 895 24.51 -22.77 -17.61
CA ALA A 895 24.08 -21.80 -18.61
C ALA A 895 25.28 -21.14 -19.32
N ALA A 896 26.28 -20.69 -18.57
CA ALA A 896 27.52 -20.18 -19.15
C ALA A 896 28.28 -21.26 -19.95
N THR A 897 28.25 -22.52 -19.50
CA THR A 897 28.85 -23.65 -20.22
C THR A 897 28.17 -23.85 -21.58
N SER A 898 26.83 -23.86 -21.63
CA SER A 898 26.07 -23.94 -22.90
C SER A 898 26.45 -22.80 -23.85
N LEU A 899 26.44 -21.57 -23.35
CA LEU A 899 26.70 -20.37 -24.15
C LEU A 899 28.12 -20.37 -24.72
N LEU A 900 29.13 -20.74 -23.93
CA LEU A 900 30.51 -20.83 -24.39
C LEU A 900 30.69 -21.92 -25.46
N LEU A 901 30.01 -23.07 -25.31
CA LEU A 901 30.02 -24.13 -26.33
C LEU A 901 29.36 -23.66 -27.64
N ASP A 902 28.24 -22.96 -27.56
CA ASP A 902 27.55 -22.40 -28.73
C ASP A 902 28.39 -21.29 -29.40
N ALA A 903 29.23 -20.59 -28.63
CA ALA A 903 30.21 -19.62 -29.11
C ALA A 903 31.49 -20.26 -29.69
N GLY A 904 31.59 -21.59 -29.71
CA GLY A 904 32.72 -22.32 -30.30
C GLY A 904 33.91 -22.53 -29.38
N ALA A 905 33.73 -22.49 -28.05
CA ALA A 905 34.79 -22.81 -27.09
C ALA A 905 35.33 -24.24 -27.29
N SER A 906 36.65 -24.39 -27.26
CA SER A 906 37.29 -25.68 -27.46
C SER A 906 37.20 -26.57 -26.21
N VAL A 907 36.58 -27.75 -26.38
CA VAL A 907 36.48 -28.78 -25.34
C VAL A 907 37.77 -29.58 -25.12
N SER A 908 38.75 -29.45 -26.02
CA SER A 908 40.00 -30.21 -25.97
C SER A 908 41.11 -29.51 -25.18
N VAL A 909 40.87 -28.29 -24.69
CA VAL A 909 41.86 -27.54 -23.91
C VAL A 909 42.00 -28.16 -22.52
N VAL A 910 43.25 -28.29 -22.08
CA VAL A 910 43.61 -28.80 -20.76
C VAL A 910 44.26 -27.71 -19.92
N ASP A 911 44.03 -27.76 -18.62
CA ASP A 911 44.72 -26.91 -17.66
C ASP A 911 46.16 -27.40 -17.37
N ALA A 912 46.86 -26.72 -16.45
CA ALA A 912 48.21 -27.11 -16.03
C ALA A 912 48.31 -28.53 -15.43
N ASP A 913 47.20 -29.09 -14.93
CA ASP A 913 47.10 -30.45 -14.38
C ASP A 913 46.67 -31.48 -15.44
N GLY A 914 46.57 -31.10 -16.71
CA GLY A 914 46.12 -31.98 -17.80
C GLY A 914 44.62 -32.28 -17.79
N ARG A 915 43.81 -31.52 -17.03
CA ARG A 915 42.37 -31.76 -16.89
C ARG A 915 41.60 -31.06 -18.01
N THR A 916 40.74 -31.83 -18.68
CA THR A 916 39.76 -31.31 -19.65
C THR A 916 38.54 -30.68 -18.95
N CYS A 917 37.68 -30.00 -19.70
CA CYS A 917 36.41 -29.45 -19.17
C CYS A 917 35.51 -30.51 -18.54
N LEU A 918 35.55 -31.74 -19.07
CA LEU A 918 34.80 -32.86 -18.52
C LEU A 918 35.32 -33.30 -17.14
N HIS A 919 36.64 -33.26 -16.92
CA HIS A 919 37.22 -33.52 -15.59
C HIS A 919 36.77 -32.48 -14.57
N HIS A 920 36.77 -31.20 -14.96
CA HIS A 920 36.30 -30.11 -14.10
C HIS A 920 34.81 -30.23 -13.77
N ALA A 921 33.97 -30.53 -14.75
CA ALA A 921 32.54 -30.74 -14.52
C ALA A 921 32.27 -31.95 -13.60
N CYS A 922 32.96 -33.08 -13.82
CA CYS A 922 32.85 -34.29 -12.99
C CYS A 922 33.45 -34.12 -11.58
N SER A 923 34.25 -33.07 -11.35
CA SER A 923 34.80 -32.73 -10.03
C SER A 923 33.80 -31.99 -9.13
N THR A 924 32.65 -31.57 -9.67
CA THR A 924 31.59 -30.87 -8.93
C THR A 924 30.48 -31.82 -8.51
N SER A 925 29.61 -31.41 -7.56
CA SER A 925 28.48 -32.21 -7.09
C SER A 925 27.20 -32.08 -7.94
N ASP A 926 27.21 -31.24 -8.97
CA ASP A 926 26.06 -30.98 -9.84
C ASP A 926 26.28 -31.63 -11.21
N GLU A 927 25.26 -32.31 -11.73
CA GLU A 927 25.31 -33.08 -12.97
C GLU A 927 25.08 -32.20 -14.21
N GLY A 928 24.46 -31.01 -14.06
CA GLY A 928 23.95 -30.22 -15.18
C GLY A 928 25.01 -29.84 -16.23
N ALA A 929 26.14 -29.27 -15.80
CA ALA A 929 27.23 -28.89 -16.71
C ALA A 929 27.92 -30.12 -17.35
N ALA A 930 28.04 -31.22 -16.59
CA ALA A 930 28.66 -32.45 -17.07
C ALA A 930 27.80 -33.15 -18.12
N LEU A 931 26.48 -33.21 -17.93
CA LEU A 931 25.54 -33.78 -18.89
C LEU A 931 25.52 -32.98 -20.20
N LEU A 932 25.48 -31.65 -20.14
CA LEU A 932 25.56 -30.79 -21.33
C LEU A 932 26.85 -31.00 -22.13
N LEU A 933 27.99 -31.16 -21.43
CA LEU A 933 29.25 -31.48 -22.08
C LEU A 933 29.23 -32.87 -22.73
N LEU A 934 28.63 -33.88 -22.10
CA LEU A 934 28.53 -35.24 -22.65
C LEU A 934 27.59 -35.37 -23.86
N GLU A 935 26.60 -34.49 -23.97
CA GLU A 935 25.76 -34.38 -25.17
C GLU A 935 26.58 -33.90 -26.39
N ARG A 936 27.47 -32.92 -26.18
CA ARG A 936 28.28 -32.30 -27.25
C ARG A 936 29.59 -33.03 -27.53
N ILE A 937 30.20 -33.67 -26.54
CA ILE A 937 31.43 -34.46 -26.70
C ILE A 937 31.09 -35.83 -27.29
N VAL A 938 31.60 -36.09 -28.49
CA VAL A 938 31.48 -37.39 -29.19
C VAL A 938 32.82 -38.11 -29.28
N ASP A 939 33.92 -37.37 -29.09
CA ASP A 939 35.28 -37.90 -29.24
C ASP A 939 35.61 -38.90 -28.12
N PRO A 940 35.86 -40.18 -28.44
CA PRO A 940 36.22 -41.19 -27.45
C PRO A 940 37.53 -40.90 -26.73
N ASP A 941 38.44 -40.13 -27.33
CA ASP A 941 39.73 -39.78 -26.73
C ASP A 941 39.55 -38.75 -25.60
N LEU A 942 38.57 -37.84 -25.72
CA LEU A 942 38.23 -36.86 -24.68
C LEU A 942 37.43 -37.48 -23.53
N ILE A 943 36.57 -38.46 -23.84
CA ILE A 943 35.79 -39.22 -22.84
C ILE A 943 36.72 -40.04 -21.94
N ASN A 944 37.83 -40.52 -22.49
CA ASN A 944 38.83 -41.34 -21.81
C ASN A 944 40.14 -40.60 -21.50
N ALA A 945 40.16 -39.28 -21.64
CA ALA A 945 41.33 -38.47 -21.33
C ALA A 945 41.73 -38.68 -19.86
N LEU A 946 43.03 -38.67 -19.57
CA LEU A 946 43.55 -38.85 -18.21
C LEU A 946 44.20 -37.55 -17.73
N ASP A 947 43.94 -37.19 -16.48
CA ASP A 947 44.63 -36.08 -15.82
C ASP A 947 46.08 -36.45 -15.43
N SER A 948 46.84 -35.49 -14.89
CA SER A 948 48.22 -35.71 -14.42
C SER A 948 48.37 -36.79 -13.34
N ALA A 949 47.28 -37.17 -12.66
CA ALA A 949 47.21 -38.26 -11.69
C ALA A 949 46.72 -39.58 -12.31
N GLY A 950 46.57 -39.64 -13.63
CA GLY A 950 46.09 -40.83 -14.36
C GLY A 950 44.60 -41.11 -14.19
N ARG A 951 43.81 -40.18 -13.66
CA ARG A 951 42.36 -40.34 -13.46
C ARG A 951 41.60 -39.89 -14.69
N GLY A 952 40.62 -40.66 -15.11
CA GLY A 952 39.66 -40.26 -16.13
C GLY A 952 38.44 -39.54 -15.53
N PRO A 953 37.58 -38.91 -16.36
CA PRO A 953 36.38 -38.23 -15.89
C PRO A 953 35.43 -39.15 -15.11
N ILE A 954 35.42 -40.44 -15.46
CA ILE A 954 34.61 -41.46 -14.78
C ILE A 954 35.07 -41.73 -13.35
N HIS A 955 36.37 -41.64 -13.04
CA HIS A 955 36.86 -41.74 -11.66
C HIS A 955 36.31 -40.61 -10.80
N LEU A 956 36.29 -39.39 -11.34
CA LEU A 956 35.81 -38.20 -10.64
C LEU A 956 34.27 -38.24 -10.47
N ALA A 957 33.53 -38.61 -11.52
CA ALA A 957 32.07 -38.74 -11.47
C ALA A 957 31.62 -39.82 -10.48
N ALA A 958 32.30 -40.97 -10.46
CA ALA A 958 32.02 -42.07 -9.54
C ALA A 958 32.39 -41.72 -8.09
N GLY A 959 33.48 -40.98 -7.87
CA GLY A 959 33.90 -40.52 -6.55
C GLY A 959 33.00 -39.43 -5.94
N ASN A 960 32.46 -38.53 -6.78
CA ASN A 960 31.57 -37.45 -6.35
C ASN A 960 30.08 -37.84 -6.30
N GLY A 961 29.72 -39.03 -6.77
CA GLY A 961 28.35 -39.56 -6.69
C GLY A 961 27.39 -38.93 -7.70
N LEU A 962 27.79 -38.91 -8.98
CA LEU A 962 27.02 -38.38 -10.11
C LEU A 962 26.43 -39.52 -10.97
N PRO A 963 25.36 -40.22 -10.53
CA PRO A 963 24.85 -41.41 -11.22
C PRO A 963 24.41 -41.13 -12.66
N GLY A 964 23.77 -39.98 -12.93
CA GLY A 964 23.31 -39.64 -14.28
C GLY A 964 24.47 -39.44 -15.27
N VAL A 965 25.57 -38.85 -14.78
CA VAL A 965 26.81 -38.65 -15.55
C VAL A 965 27.53 -39.98 -15.79
N VAL A 966 27.59 -40.84 -14.78
CA VAL A 966 28.20 -42.19 -14.87
C VAL A 966 27.44 -43.06 -15.89
N GLU A 967 26.11 -43.02 -15.88
CA GLU A 967 25.29 -43.74 -16.86
C GLU A 967 25.58 -43.27 -18.30
N HIS A 968 25.66 -41.95 -18.52
CA HIS A 968 25.98 -41.38 -19.83
C HIS A 968 27.40 -41.72 -20.28
N LEU A 969 28.40 -41.66 -19.38
CA LEU A 969 29.78 -42.07 -19.67
C LEU A 969 29.86 -43.55 -20.07
N ILE A 970 29.14 -44.43 -19.37
CA ILE A 970 29.03 -45.86 -19.73
C ILE A 970 28.41 -46.00 -21.13
N SER A 971 27.32 -45.28 -21.42
CA SER A 971 26.65 -45.32 -22.73
C SER A 971 27.58 -44.89 -23.88
N LYS A 972 28.50 -43.96 -23.60
CA LYS A 972 29.50 -43.43 -24.54
C LYS A 972 30.81 -44.24 -24.54
N LYS A 973 30.83 -45.43 -23.93
CA LYS A 973 31.96 -46.38 -23.88
C LYS A 973 33.21 -45.84 -23.16
N ALA A 974 33.02 -45.15 -22.04
CA ALA A 974 34.11 -44.84 -21.12
C ALA A 974 34.80 -46.13 -20.62
N ASN A 975 36.13 -46.09 -20.47
CA ASN A 975 36.93 -47.21 -19.99
C ASN A 975 36.69 -47.42 -18.50
N LEU A 976 36.07 -48.54 -18.12
CA LEU A 976 35.72 -48.85 -16.73
C LEU A 976 36.89 -49.48 -15.94
N PHE A 977 37.98 -49.85 -16.63
CA PHE A 977 39.12 -50.56 -16.06
C PHE A 977 40.40 -49.71 -16.03
N CYS A 978 40.31 -48.41 -16.32
CA CYS A 978 41.46 -47.52 -16.20
C CYS A 978 41.89 -47.41 -14.74
N ALA A 979 43.18 -47.62 -14.48
CA ALA A 979 43.78 -47.44 -13.17
C ALA A 979 44.39 -46.04 -13.09
N ASP A 980 44.14 -45.32 -11.98
CA ASP A 980 44.87 -44.10 -11.67
C ASP A 980 46.33 -44.39 -11.27
N ALA A 981 47.10 -43.34 -10.96
CA ALA A 981 48.52 -43.48 -10.57
C ALA A 981 48.74 -44.35 -9.31
N GLU A 982 47.72 -44.53 -8.47
CA GLU A 982 47.74 -45.36 -7.26
C GLU A 982 47.18 -46.78 -7.49
N GLY A 983 46.80 -47.11 -8.74
CA GLY A 983 46.23 -48.40 -9.11
C GLY A 983 44.72 -48.52 -8.87
N GLY A 984 44.04 -47.42 -8.53
CA GLY A 984 42.61 -47.35 -8.27
C GLY A 984 41.76 -47.37 -9.53
N VAL A 985 40.82 -48.30 -9.61
CA VAL A 985 39.77 -48.32 -10.65
C VAL A 985 38.59 -47.41 -10.25
N PRO A 986 37.75 -46.93 -11.19
CA PRO A 986 36.64 -46.02 -10.88
C PRO A 986 35.66 -46.57 -9.82
N ALA A 987 35.46 -47.89 -9.76
CA ALA A 987 34.64 -48.53 -8.72
C ALA A 987 35.23 -48.39 -7.31
N LEU A 988 36.56 -48.27 -7.18
CA LEU A 988 37.25 -48.06 -5.91
C LEU A 988 37.13 -46.60 -5.43
N ALA A 989 36.91 -45.65 -6.36
CA ALA A 989 36.76 -44.24 -6.04
C ALA A 989 35.42 -43.92 -5.34
N CYS A 990 34.42 -44.81 -5.43
CA CYS A 990 33.13 -44.65 -4.76
C CYS A 990 33.27 -44.75 -3.22
N ALA A 991 33.16 -43.63 -2.51
CA ALA A 991 33.12 -43.59 -1.04
C ALA A 991 31.72 -43.99 -0.48
N SER A 992 31.53 -43.95 0.84
CA SER A 992 30.37 -44.50 1.57
C SER A 992 29.05 -43.69 1.51
N SER A 993 28.81 -42.88 0.48
CA SER A 993 27.54 -42.15 0.31
C SER A 993 26.48 -42.95 -0.46
N ALA A 994 25.20 -42.65 -0.27
CA ALA A 994 24.11 -43.34 -0.99
C ALA A 994 24.18 -43.15 -2.52
N ARG A 995 24.59 -41.96 -2.99
CA ARG A 995 24.73 -41.67 -4.43
C ARG A 995 25.96 -42.34 -5.07
N THR A 996 27.06 -42.42 -4.34
CA THR A 996 28.24 -43.18 -4.80
C THR A 996 27.99 -44.69 -4.77
N ALA A 997 27.11 -45.20 -3.89
CA ALA A 997 26.66 -46.60 -3.93
C ALA A 997 25.82 -46.92 -5.18
N GLU A 998 24.99 -45.97 -5.63
CA GLU A 998 24.26 -46.08 -6.90
C GLU A 998 25.22 -46.05 -8.10
N CYS A 999 26.22 -45.17 -8.09
CA CYS A 999 27.29 -45.16 -9.10
C CYS A 999 28.05 -46.49 -9.12
N LEU A 1000 28.38 -47.05 -7.96
CA LEU A 1000 29.03 -48.36 -7.84
C LEU A 1000 28.15 -49.47 -8.42
N GLN A 1001 26.84 -49.43 -8.19
CA GLN A 1001 25.90 -50.39 -8.77
C GLN A 1001 25.90 -50.31 -10.30
N LEU A 1002 25.85 -49.10 -10.88
CA LEU A 1002 25.89 -48.87 -12.32
C LEU A 1002 27.21 -49.37 -12.93
N LEU A 1003 28.35 -49.07 -12.30
CA LEU A 1003 29.68 -49.52 -12.72
C LEU A 1003 29.80 -51.05 -12.69
N LEU A 1004 29.42 -51.69 -11.58
CA LEU A 1004 29.48 -53.16 -11.46
C LEU A 1004 28.54 -53.87 -12.44
N ALA A 1005 27.35 -53.32 -12.68
CA ALA A 1005 26.43 -53.85 -13.68
C ALA A 1005 27.01 -53.79 -15.10
N ALA A 1006 27.71 -52.71 -15.45
CA ALA A 1006 28.35 -52.54 -16.75
C ALA A 1006 29.65 -53.37 -16.90
N MET A 1007 30.47 -53.49 -15.85
CA MET A 1007 31.70 -54.29 -15.85
C MET A 1007 31.43 -55.80 -15.91
N PHE A 1008 30.33 -56.25 -15.31
CA PHE A 1008 29.95 -57.67 -15.23
C PHE A 1008 28.49 -57.87 -15.65
N PRO A 1009 28.19 -57.93 -16.97
CA PRO A 1009 26.83 -58.12 -17.47
C PRO A 1009 26.14 -59.38 -16.91
N SER A 1010 26.91 -60.41 -16.56
CA SER A 1010 26.45 -61.66 -15.93
C SER A 1010 25.92 -61.48 -14.50
N PHE A 1011 26.40 -60.46 -13.77
CA PHE A 1011 26.04 -60.16 -12.37
C PHE A 1011 24.68 -59.45 -12.24
N SER A 1012 24.28 -58.70 -13.28
CA SER A 1012 23.00 -57.95 -13.32
C SER A 1012 21.77 -58.84 -13.13
N ARG A 1013 21.80 -60.09 -13.63
CA ARG A 1013 20.72 -61.09 -13.45
C ARG A 1013 20.55 -61.56 -11.99
N LEU A 1014 21.57 -61.41 -11.16
CA LEU A 1014 21.58 -61.83 -9.75
C LEU A 1014 21.04 -60.73 -8.82
N LEU A 1015 21.36 -59.45 -9.09
CA LEU A 1015 20.87 -58.30 -8.32
C LEU A 1015 19.38 -57.98 -8.57
N LEU A 1016 18.87 -58.22 -9.77
CA LEU A 1016 17.43 -58.10 -10.08
C LEU A 1016 16.57 -59.15 -9.33
N ARG A 1017 17.17 -60.28 -8.93
CA ARG A 1017 16.48 -61.31 -8.11
C ARG A 1017 16.37 -60.95 -6.63
N SER A 1018 17.30 -60.17 -6.07
CA SER A 1018 17.22 -59.76 -4.65
C SER A 1018 16.23 -58.61 -4.41
N ARG A 1019 15.90 -57.84 -5.44
CA ARG A 1019 14.88 -56.76 -5.37
C ARG A 1019 13.45 -57.28 -5.31
N SER A 1020 13.16 -58.42 -5.95
CA SER A 1020 11.82 -59.04 -5.92
C SER A 1020 11.52 -59.75 -4.60
N SER A 1021 12.53 -60.30 -3.91
CA SER A 1021 12.35 -60.97 -2.62
C SER A 1021 12.14 -60.02 -1.43
N LEU A 1022 12.57 -58.76 -1.52
CA LEU A 1022 12.42 -57.76 -0.45
C LEU A 1022 11.10 -56.98 -0.52
N LEU A 1023 10.45 -56.93 -1.69
CA LEU A 1023 9.17 -56.26 -1.88
C LEU A 1023 7.95 -57.16 -1.60
N GLN A 1024 8.12 -58.49 -1.59
CA GLN A 1024 7.06 -59.47 -1.31
C GLN A 1024 6.93 -59.87 0.18
N ALA A 1025 7.73 -59.28 1.07
CA ALA A 1025 7.72 -59.60 2.50
C ALA A 1025 7.09 -58.52 3.40
N ASN A 1026 6.59 -57.40 2.83
CA ASN A 1026 6.06 -56.26 3.59
C ASN A 1026 4.59 -55.92 3.30
N GLU A 1027 3.82 -56.80 2.63
CA GLU A 1027 2.40 -56.55 2.33
C GLU A 1027 1.41 -57.35 3.19
N ASP A 1028 1.88 -58.27 4.04
CA ASP A 1028 1.03 -59.03 4.96
C ASP A 1028 1.42 -58.74 6.42
N ASP A 1029 1.12 -57.53 6.91
CA ASP A 1029 0.82 -57.24 8.32
C ASP A 1029 0.61 -55.72 8.52
N CYS A 1030 -0.59 -55.35 8.96
CA CYS A 1030 -0.96 -54.17 9.79
C CYS A 1030 -2.25 -53.47 9.32
N ASP A 1031 -3.40 -54.10 9.62
CA ASP A 1031 -4.61 -53.39 10.01
C ASP A 1031 -4.57 -53.16 11.53
N ALA A 1032 -5.12 -52.00 11.95
CA ALA A 1032 -5.56 -51.60 13.29
C ALA A 1032 -4.67 -50.70 14.17
N SER A 1033 -5.31 -49.60 14.60
CA SER A 1033 -4.96 -48.61 15.63
C SER A 1033 -3.82 -47.63 15.26
N GLY A 1034 -3.95 -46.32 15.38
CA GLY A 1034 -4.90 -45.48 16.10
C GLY A 1034 -4.12 -44.39 16.83
N GLY A 1035 -4.36 -43.13 16.47
CA GLY A 1035 -4.28 -42.01 17.40
C GLY A 1035 -2.92 -41.32 17.63
N ALA A 1036 -3.03 -39.98 17.57
CA ALA A 1036 -2.56 -39.05 18.58
C ALA A 1036 -1.19 -38.35 18.43
N ALA A 1037 -1.32 -37.01 18.44
CA ALA A 1037 -0.57 -36.06 19.25
C ALA A 1037 0.89 -35.78 18.89
N ALA A 1038 1.05 -34.72 18.09
CA ALA A 1038 2.19 -33.82 18.22
C ALA A 1038 1.92 -32.84 19.37
N THR A 1039 2.58 -33.02 20.52
CA THR A 1039 2.93 -31.92 21.45
C THR A 1039 4.04 -32.33 22.43
N ALA A 1040 5.08 -31.49 22.45
CA ALA A 1040 5.94 -31.11 23.57
C ALA A 1040 6.98 -32.11 24.16
N ALA A 1041 8.25 -31.74 23.99
CA ALA A 1041 9.29 -31.62 25.02
C ALA A 1041 10.57 -31.13 24.31
N VAL A 1042 11.01 -29.87 24.38
CA VAL A 1042 11.34 -29.02 25.53
C VAL A 1042 12.52 -29.58 26.32
N SER A 1043 13.66 -28.98 26.00
CA SER A 1043 14.75 -28.60 26.89
C SER A 1043 15.81 -29.62 27.29
N ALA A 1044 17.02 -29.04 27.32
CA ALA A 1044 18.07 -29.30 28.29
C ALA A 1044 18.78 -30.65 28.07
N GLU A 1045 20.09 -30.74 28.12
CA GLU A 1045 21.07 -30.02 28.93
C GLU A 1045 22.42 -30.57 28.38
N VAL A 1046 23.40 -29.73 28.03
CA VAL A 1046 24.42 -29.15 28.93
C VAL A 1046 25.76 -29.86 28.79
N ASP A 1047 26.78 -29.01 28.77
CA ASP A 1047 28.18 -29.26 29.12
C ASP A 1047 29.01 -30.17 28.17
N ASN A 1048 30.30 -29.95 27.95
CA ASN A 1048 31.24 -29.09 28.66
C ASN A 1048 32.49 -28.86 27.80
N ASP A 1049 33.15 -27.77 28.15
CA ASP A 1049 34.60 -27.59 28.19
C ASP A 1049 35.48 -27.69 26.93
N GLY A 1050 36.26 -26.62 26.73
CA GLY A 1050 37.69 -26.82 27.00
C GLY A 1050 38.69 -26.47 25.90
N GLY A 1051 38.67 -25.21 25.44
CA GLY A 1051 39.88 -24.39 25.54
C GLY A 1051 40.92 -24.37 24.42
N VAL A 1052 41.44 -23.14 24.24
CA VAL A 1052 42.80 -22.75 23.84
C VAL A 1052 43.05 -22.64 22.31
N THR A 1053 43.45 -21.51 21.70
CA THR A 1053 43.76 -20.12 22.09
C THR A 1053 43.95 -19.25 20.83
N HIS A 1054 43.61 -17.96 20.95
CA HIS A 1054 44.23 -16.76 20.32
C HIS A 1054 44.12 -16.56 18.79
N ARG A 1055 43.84 -15.37 18.24
CA ARG A 1055 43.64 -14.00 18.79
C ARG A 1055 42.92 -13.14 17.73
N ASP A 1056 41.99 -12.31 18.25
CA ASP A 1056 41.56 -10.95 17.86
C ASP A 1056 41.09 -10.70 16.40
N GLY A 1057 39.86 -10.24 16.12
CA GLY A 1057 38.99 -9.27 16.83
C GLY A 1057 39.27 -7.85 16.30
N GLY A 1058 38.34 -6.95 15.95
CA GLY A 1058 36.87 -6.87 15.92
C GLY A 1058 36.49 -5.80 14.86
N ALA A 1059 35.26 -5.64 14.36
CA ALA A 1059 33.93 -5.53 14.95
C ALA A 1059 33.41 -4.06 15.00
N ALA A 1060 32.31 -3.83 14.29
CA ALA A 1060 31.12 -3.05 14.68
C ALA A 1060 29.98 -3.62 13.80
N GLY A 1061 28.85 -4.14 14.29
CA GLY A 1061 28.00 -3.70 15.41
C GLY A 1061 26.89 -2.82 14.81
N ARG A 1062 25.71 -3.37 14.43
CA ARG A 1062 24.46 -3.61 15.22
C ARG A 1062 23.83 -2.30 15.72
N SER A 1063 22.52 -2.06 15.76
CA SER A 1063 21.31 -2.90 15.98
C SER A 1063 20.05 -2.08 15.56
N GLY A 1064 18.94 -2.70 15.13
CA GLY A 1064 17.72 -2.99 15.95
C GLY A 1064 16.84 -1.74 16.15
N GLY A 1065 15.59 -1.61 15.67
CA GLY A 1065 14.43 -2.52 15.67
C GLY A 1065 13.58 -2.25 16.94
N GLY A 1066 12.28 -1.97 16.95
CA GLY A 1066 11.23 -1.86 15.92
C GLY A 1066 9.87 -1.53 16.60
N GLY A 1067 8.77 -1.64 15.83
CA GLY A 1067 7.35 -1.73 16.26
C GLY A 1067 6.65 -0.41 16.63
N ASP A 1068 5.84 0.20 15.76
CA ASP A 1068 4.43 -0.09 15.40
C ASP A 1068 3.39 0.22 16.48
N THR A 1069 2.48 1.16 16.15
CA THR A 1069 1.03 1.08 16.36
C THR A 1069 0.33 2.10 15.46
N SER A 1070 -0.41 1.59 14.47
CA SER A 1070 -1.76 1.99 14.05
C SER A 1070 -2.27 3.41 14.36
N GLN A 1071 -2.47 4.21 13.32
CA GLN A 1071 -3.58 5.17 13.25
C GLN A 1071 -4.31 5.04 11.91
N SER A 1072 -5.40 4.29 11.97
CA SER A 1072 -6.57 4.41 11.11
C SER A 1072 -7.48 5.50 11.67
N SER A 1073 -7.74 6.53 10.89
CA SER A 1073 -8.84 7.51 11.00
C SER A 1073 -8.71 8.43 9.79
N ASP A 1074 -9.71 8.84 9.03
CA ASP A 1074 -11.12 8.59 9.00
C ASP A 1074 -11.52 9.03 7.59
N SER A 1075 -12.23 8.17 6.86
CA SER A 1075 -13.07 8.63 5.75
C SER A 1075 -14.35 9.19 6.37
N GLU A 1076 -14.49 10.51 6.33
CA GLU A 1076 -15.78 11.18 6.39
C GLU A 1076 -16.70 10.58 5.31
N PHE A 1077 -17.82 9.97 5.71
CA PHE A 1077 -19.20 10.33 5.32
C PHE A 1077 -20.21 9.23 5.70
N PHE A 1078 -21.34 9.70 6.24
CA PHE A 1078 -22.68 9.13 6.36
C PHE A 1078 -23.02 7.81 5.67
#